data_AF-A0A926V0J4-F1
#
_entry.id   AF-A0A926V0J4-F1
#
_cell.length_a   1.000
_cell.length_b   1.000
_cell.length_c   1.000
_cell.angle_alpha   90.00
_cell.angle_beta   90.00
_cell.angle_gamma   90.00
#
_symmetry.space_group_name_H-M   'P 1'
#
loop_
_entity.id
_entity.type
_entity.pdbx_description
1 polymer ?
#
loop_
_entity_poly.entity_id
_entity_poly.type
_entity_poly.pdbx_seq_one_letter_code
_entity_poly.pdbx_strand_id
1 'polypeptide(L)'
;MSTAPLQILNFAPGTAYISSSFTAVNDLTYVAVEESDDLYPDEGVRDRHLWVLDGTVEGTRAINHTGALIGTVGSIGNQVYFFTYQQGTGATPGGAYLWVTDGTDAGTRRLSGPNPGTYQELEFSLETQRPTVFDGKLVFSFGTDGAFEPWISDGTQTGTRVLDDLQPNTSPEKGSDSNNFVVLGGRLLFSAYTDATGREFWISDGTPEGTQLLMDIAEGDVSSYPSLLGQVGNRLIFKAYDETVGRELWVTDGTAAGTHLLKDIRSGPESVSEIYRGTYTADGSMVFFAGDQDGNMDLWITNGTTAGTQKLYDTDFYEVGVGAIAAGDKVFFAGTSFLGVTDGTVAGTRRLADIDFELVDRPPNYNTVVPAILDGKAIFRSSTNAAGGSELWISDGTAAGTQLLKDLNASGSSRPFDFYMANGRVLFNANYNELWVTDGTAAGTRRLMAGVSDDDFFEANEGGNAYYETVPSGFTSLAGKTYFQGYDLSHGFELWVTDGTAAGTSLVADLNPGSAGSYPRGLAVVNGQLMFIAGNGVWAIDPSSETPTLSGAGGRRSFTVRTGDGTVEIANFGGYGTGSLSTTEKAELDTLRLIGSGLDPRRMLLQQQGADLVLAFEGVANTRIVLQDFALENLENFPSGLGNIIFNGQRQVRDSFDVFDANSSRQTLWRRDTTTFLNDRANWVRGFNNSDDAINGQDGADWIDGRSGKDTLRGGKGNDALVGGRENDRLVGNDGADAFRFTANQSFSQARLGVDTIADFTGDEGDRIVLDKTVFRKLQSGVGEGLRSSEFARVSEDAAVTRSGALIVYNTSNGRLFYNENGSQSGFGSGGQFAVLTGSPDLSRNGFTVQA
;
A
#
# COMPACT_ATOMS: atom_id res chain seq x y z
N MET A 1 22.47 31.64 11.40
CA MET A 1 21.58 31.75 10.22
C MET A 1 22.33 31.20 9.02
N SER A 2 22.00 29.97 8.65
CA SER A 2 22.41 29.29 7.43
C SER A 2 21.31 28.27 7.19
N THR A 3 20.28 28.69 6.45
CA THR A 3 19.24 27.82 5.93
C THR A 3 19.88 26.90 4.88
N ALA A 4 20.30 25.71 5.30
CA ALA A 4 20.65 24.67 4.36
C ALA A 4 19.34 24.24 3.65
N PRO A 5 19.31 24.16 2.31
CA PRO A 5 18.14 23.66 1.60
C PRO A 5 17.87 22.20 1.99
N LEU A 6 16.59 21.84 2.13
CA LEU A 6 16.14 20.45 2.32
C LEU A 6 16.85 19.55 1.32
N GLN A 7 17.66 18.61 1.81
CA GLN A 7 18.14 17.50 1.00
C GLN A 7 16.94 16.57 0.77
N ILE A 8 16.41 16.59 -0.44
CA ILE A 8 15.51 15.55 -0.95
C ILE A 8 16.37 14.28 -1.05
N LEU A 9 16.13 13.32 -0.16
CA LEU A 9 16.82 12.03 -0.12
C LEU A 9 16.41 11.20 -1.34
N ASN A 10 17.38 10.69 -2.08
CA ASN A 10 17.16 9.75 -3.18
C ASN A 10 17.13 8.33 -2.59
N PHE A 11 15.99 7.65 -2.67
CA PHE A 11 15.81 6.30 -2.15
C PHE A 11 16.14 5.23 -3.22
N ALA A 12 16.87 4.18 -2.85
CA ALA A 12 17.16 3.02 -3.69
C ALA A 12 16.25 1.82 -3.31
N PRO A 13 15.93 0.92 -4.26
CA PRO A 13 15.00 -0.19 -4.01
C PRO A 13 15.69 -1.41 -3.38
N GLY A 14 15.29 -1.76 -2.15
CA GLY A 14 15.67 -2.98 -1.46
C GLY A 14 15.03 -3.13 -0.07
N THR A 15 15.17 -4.32 0.49
CA THR A 15 14.42 -4.96 1.59
C THR A 15 14.44 -4.27 2.96
N ALA A 16 13.34 -4.30 3.73
CA ALA A 16 13.38 -4.08 5.18
C ALA A 16 12.21 -4.71 5.95
N TYR A 17 12.47 -5.03 7.21
CA TYR A 17 11.54 -5.59 8.19
C TYR A 17 10.48 -4.58 8.63
N ILE A 18 9.25 -5.05 8.84
CA ILE A 18 8.17 -4.27 9.45
C ILE A 18 8.41 -4.23 10.97
N SER A 19 9.09 -3.20 11.45
CA SER A 19 8.91 -2.71 12.83
C SER A 19 8.28 -1.32 12.81
N SER A 20 7.11 -1.19 12.19
CA SER A 20 6.33 0.03 12.36
C SER A 20 5.67 0.00 13.74
N SER A 21 6.34 0.60 14.73
CA SER A 21 5.61 1.09 15.90
C SER A 21 4.71 2.22 15.41
N PHE A 22 3.40 2.08 15.61
CA PHE A 22 2.41 3.10 15.30
C PHE A 22 2.07 3.84 16.58
N THR A 23 2.17 5.17 16.56
CA THR A 23 1.60 6.00 17.63
C THR A 23 0.61 6.97 17.00
N ALA A 24 -0.68 6.78 17.28
CA ALA A 24 -1.70 7.74 16.88
C ALA A 24 -1.86 8.80 17.97
N VAL A 25 -1.82 10.08 17.59
CA VAL A 25 -1.99 11.22 18.49
C VAL A 25 -2.89 12.26 17.80
N ASN A 26 -4.13 12.38 18.30
CA ASN A 26 -5.21 13.12 17.63
C ASN A 26 -5.43 12.63 16.19
N ASP A 27 -5.44 13.55 15.22
CA ASP A 27 -5.63 13.28 13.79
C ASP A 27 -4.31 12.95 13.07
N LEU A 28 -3.21 12.79 13.82
CA LEU A 28 -1.89 12.44 13.29
C LEU A 28 -1.54 11.00 13.64
N THR A 29 -0.93 10.30 12.68
CA THR A 29 -0.29 9.00 12.91
C THR A 29 1.21 9.14 12.75
N TYR A 30 1.98 8.52 13.65
CA TYR A 30 3.43 8.49 13.58
C TYR A 30 3.91 7.07 13.31
N VAL A 31 4.83 6.93 12.37
CA VAL A 31 5.31 5.64 11.89
C VAL A 31 6.84 5.66 11.81
N ALA A 32 7.47 4.66 12.42
CA ALA A 32 8.89 4.40 12.19
C ALA A 32 9.08 3.68 10.85
N VAL A 33 9.94 4.21 9.99
CA VAL A 33 10.24 3.66 8.65
C VAL A 33 11.74 3.48 8.53
N GLU A 34 12.15 2.27 8.17
CA GLU A 34 13.54 1.94 7.85
C GLU A 34 13.81 2.30 6.38
N GLU A 35 14.94 2.93 6.10
CA GLU A 35 15.33 3.46 4.78
C GLU A 35 16.46 2.64 4.12
N SER A 36 17.09 1.69 4.85
CA SER A 36 18.19 0.86 4.32
C SER A 36 17.75 -0.53 3.83
N ASP A 37 18.50 -1.04 2.84
CA ASP A 37 18.28 -2.33 2.16
C ASP A 37 18.84 -3.56 2.91
N ASP A 38 19.70 -3.35 3.93
CA ASP A 38 20.40 -4.45 4.61
C ASP A 38 19.53 -5.11 5.69
N LEU A 39 19.11 -6.35 5.42
CA LEU A 39 18.32 -7.21 6.33
C LEU A 39 19.03 -7.49 7.66
N TYR A 40 20.35 -7.35 7.71
CA TYR A 40 21.17 -7.47 8.91
C TYR A 40 22.42 -6.63 8.69
N PRO A 41 22.48 -5.35 9.15
CA PRO A 41 23.76 -4.69 9.22
C PRO A 41 24.56 -5.46 10.29
N ASP A 42 25.51 -6.28 9.85
CA ASP A 42 26.51 -6.90 10.71
C ASP A 42 27.17 -5.78 11.54
N GLU A 43 26.64 -5.56 12.75
CA GLU A 43 27.08 -4.56 13.74
C GLU A 43 26.81 -3.06 13.45
N GLY A 44 25.96 -2.70 12.48
CA GLY A 44 25.72 -1.29 12.07
C GLY A 44 24.46 -0.60 12.65
N VAL A 45 24.47 0.74 12.69
CA VAL A 45 23.32 1.60 13.04
C VAL A 45 22.29 1.56 11.90
N ARG A 46 21.03 1.19 12.17
CA ARG A 46 19.96 1.16 11.16
C ARG A 46 19.57 2.56 10.73
N ASP A 47 19.25 2.74 9.45
CA ASP A 47 18.77 4.03 8.93
C ASP A 47 17.25 4.11 9.11
N ARG A 48 16.78 4.42 10.32
CA ARG A 48 15.34 4.56 10.62
C ARG A 48 14.97 6.02 10.86
N HIS A 49 13.81 6.40 10.34
CA HIS A 49 13.23 7.73 10.46
C HIS A 49 11.80 7.68 10.98
N LEU A 50 11.42 8.70 11.77
CA LEU A 50 10.05 8.85 12.24
C LEU A 50 9.28 9.71 11.23
N TRP A 51 8.18 9.18 10.70
CA TRP A 51 7.27 9.89 9.80
C TRP A 51 6.01 10.31 10.55
N VAL A 52 5.45 11.45 10.18
CA VAL A 52 4.13 11.92 10.62
C VAL A 52 3.19 11.93 9.42
N LEU A 53 1.98 11.42 9.62
CA LEU A 53 0.94 11.26 8.61
C LEU A 53 -0.31 12.00 9.10
N ASP A 54 -0.82 12.95 8.32
CA ASP A 54 -2.00 13.77 8.68
C ASP A 54 -3.23 13.47 7.82
N GLY A 55 -3.14 12.44 6.98
CA GLY A 55 -4.19 12.09 6.02
C GLY A 55 -4.17 12.96 4.76
N THR A 56 -3.08 13.67 4.49
CA THR A 56 -2.80 14.32 3.20
C THR A 56 -1.38 13.99 2.77
N VAL A 57 -1.14 14.00 1.46
CA VAL A 57 0.21 13.73 0.95
C VAL A 57 1.15 14.90 1.25
N GLU A 58 0.66 16.14 1.16
CA GLU A 58 1.44 17.36 1.41
C GLU A 58 1.83 17.55 2.88
N GLY A 59 0.98 17.09 3.80
CA GLY A 59 1.22 17.18 5.23
C GLY A 59 2.01 16.02 5.82
N THR A 60 2.13 14.93 5.08
CA THR A 60 2.89 13.74 5.49
C THR A 60 4.38 13.90 5.18
N ARG A 61 5.23 13.70 6.19
CA ARG A 61 6.67 13.95 6.09
C ARG A 61 7.48 13.22 7.14
N ALA A 62 8.77 13.07 6.89
CA ALA A 62 9.73 12.69 7.91
C ALA A 62 9.89 13.83 8.94
N ILE A 63 9.97 13.46 10.22
CA ILE A 63 10.28 14.37 11.33
C ILE A 63 11.76 14.70 11.28
N ASN A 64 12.09 15.99 11.32
CA ASN A 64 13.46 16.45 11.27
C ASN A 64 14.19 16.19 12.61
N HIS A 65 15.08 15.21 12.63
CA HIS A 65 15.93 14.87 13.76
C HIS A 65 17.36 14.58 13.32
N THR A 66 18.24 14.38 14.31
CA THR A 66 19.63 13.99 14.05
C THR A 66 19.94 12.66 14.73
N GLY A 67 20.71 11.81 14.05
CA GLY A 67 20.93 10.43 14.46
C GLY A 67 19.81 9.49 14.00
N ALA A 68 20.08 8.19 14.06
CA ALA A 68 19.15 7.13 13.68
C ALA A 68 18.05 6.93 14.71
N LEU A 69 16.81 6.73 14.29
CA LEU A 69 15.71 6.39 15.18
C LEU A 69 15.94 5.00 15.80
N ILE A 70 15.90 4.92 17.13
CA ILE A 70 16.02 3.66 17.88
C ILE A 70 14.73 3.20 18.55
N GLY A 71 13.71 4.08 18.64
CA GLY A 71 12.39 3.71 19.13
C GLY A 71 11.50 4.89 19.52
N THR A 72 10.22 4.62 19.73
CA THR A 72 9.23 5.55 20.29
C THR A 72 8.96 5.21 21.77
N VAL A 73 8.65 6.22 22.58
CA VAL A 73 8.50 6.12 24.04
C VAL A 73 7.08 6.51 24.49
N GLY A 74 6.17 6.73 23.55
CA GLY A 74 4.78 7.11 23.82
C GLY A 74 4.51 8.61 23.68
N SER A 75 3.35 9.03 24.16
CA SER A 75 2.78 10.35 23.88
C SER A 75 2.10 10.98 25.09
N ILE A 76 2.10 12.32 25.13
CA ILE A 76 1.40 13.14 26.12
C ILE A 76 0.72 14.30 25.40
N GLY A 77 -0.60 14.39 25.52
CA GLY A 77 -1.37 15.38 24.77
C GLY A 77 -1.10 15.24 23.28
N ASN A 78 -0.56 16.29 22.65
CA ASN A 78 -0.24 16.31 21.21
C ASN A 78 1.23 15.97 20.91
N GLN A 79 2.00 15.57 21.91
CA GLN A 79 3.44 15.36 21.79
C GLN A 79 3.80 13.87 21.78
N VAL A 80 4.65 13.47 20.84
CA VAL A 80 5.27 12.15 20.75
C VAL A 80 6.72 12.25 21.19
N TYR A 81 7.14 11.28 22.01
CA TYR A 81 8.50 11.17 22.51
C TYR A 81 9.20 10.00 21.84
N PHE A 82 10.43 10.20 21.39
CA PHE A 82 11.20 9.19 20.66
C PHE A 82 12.69 9.33 20.93
N PHE A 83 13.44 8.24 20.73
CA PHE A 83 14.87 8.23 20.91
C PHE A 83 15.61 8.13 19.59
N THR A 84 16.70 8.88 19.47
CA THR A 84 17.68 8.72 18.38
C THR A 84 19.04 8.36 18.92
N TYR A 85 19.86 7.68 18.11
CA TYR A 85 21.26 7.37 18.40
C TYR A 85 22.18 8.11 17.44
N GLN A 86 23.24 8.74 17.96
CA GLN A 86 24.33 9.27 17.14
C GLN A 86 25.63 8.54 17.42
N GLN A 87 26.29 8.10 16.36
CA GLN A 87 27.61 7.50 16.45
C GLN A 87 28.66 8.55 16.81
N GLY A 88 29.54 8.22 17.76
CA GLY A 88 30.62 9.11 18.19
C GLY A 88 31.72 9.25 17.14
N THR A 89 32.32 10.44 17.02
CA THR A 89 33.38 10.74 16.03
C THR A 89 34.80 10.65 16.62
N GLY A 90 35.00 9.89 17.69
CA GLY A 90 36.27 9.79 18.44
C GLY A 90 36.62 11.03 19.28
N ALA A 91 36.17 12.24 18.89
CA ALA A 91 36.27 13.48 19.67
C ALA A 91 35.03 13.75 20.54
N THR A 92 33.89 13.12 20.21
CA THR A 92 32.63 13.21 20.96
C THR A 92 32.14 11.79 21.22
N PRO A 93 31.85 11.40 22.47
CA PRO A 93 31.18 10.13 22.75
C PRO A 93 29.86 10.06 21.99
N GLY A 94 29.58 8.92 21.36
CA GLY A 94 28.25 8.63 20.79
C GLY A 94 27.23 8.39 21.91
N GLY A 95 25.94 8.41 21.57
CA GLY A 95 24.90 8.14 22.56
C GLY A 95 23.47 8.33 22.08
N ALA A 96 22.53 7.92 22.93
CA ALA A 96 21.09 8.11 22.72
C ALA A 96 20.60 9.47 23.22
N TYR A 97 19.58 9.99 22.54
CA TYR A 97 18.94 11.27 22.83
C TYR A 97 17.43 11.15 22.82
N LEU A 98 16.79 11.70 23.85
CA LEU A 98 15.34 11.86 23.88
C LEU A 98 14.92 13.08 23.07
N TRP A 99 13.91 12.91 22.23
CA TRP A 99 13.26 13.95 21.46
C TRP A 99 11.78 14.01 21.80
N VAL A 100 11.20 15.17 21.53
CA VAL A 100 9.75 15.36 21.49
C VAL A 100 9.37 16.05 20.19
N THR A 101 8.22 15.69 19.64
CA THR A 101 7.63 16.33 18.45
C THR A 101 6.12 16.45 18.59
N ASP A 102 5.53 17.48 17.98
CA ASP A 102 4.08 17.61 17.76
C ASP A 102 3.71 17.38 16.28
N GLY A 103 4.65 16.86 15.49
CA GLY A 103 4.52 16.68 14.05
C GLY A 103 5.12 17.82 13.23
N THR A 104 5.45 18.95 13.84
CA THR A 104 6.04 20.12 13.16
C THR A 104 7.52 20.27 13.44
N ASP A 105 8.27 20.87 12.50
CA ASP A 105 9.69 21.21 12.72
C ASP A 105 9.87 22.15 13.92
N ALA A 106 8.92 23.08 14.14
CA ALA A 106 8.98 24.03 15.25
C ALA A 106 8.74 23.36 16.61
N GLY A 107 7.88 22.34 16.66
CA GLY A 107 7.61 21.55 17.87
C GLY A 107 8.59 20.41 18.10
N THR A 108 9.42 20.08 17.11
CA THR A 108 10.44 19.02 17.20
C THR A 108 11.70 19.54 17.88
N ARG A 109 12.04 18.96 19.03
CA ARG A 109 13.25 19.35 19.78
C ARG A 109 13.81 18.22 20.61
N ARG A 110 15.11 18.29 20.85
CA ARG A 110 15.84 17.38 21.72
C ARG A 110 15.67 17.79 23.19
N LEU A 111 15.41 16.83 24.07
CA LEU A 111 15.13 17.02 25.49
C LEU A 111 16.30 16.65 26.41
N SER A 112 17.22 15.78 26.00
CA SER A 112 18.30 15.29 26.86
C SER A 112 19.72 15.38 26.25
N GLY A 113 20.73 15.28 27.13
CA GLY A 113 22.14 15.06 26.76
C GLY A 113 22.40 13.61 26.32
N PRO A 114 23.59 13.29 25.76
CA PRO A 114 23.91 11.94 25.28
C PRO A 114 24.00 10.97 26.44
N ASN A 115 23.32 9.84 26.32
CA ASN A 115 23.58 8.69 27.16
C ASN A 115 24.68 7.81 26.53
N PRO A 116 25.82 7.58 27.21
CA PRO A 116 26.83 6.67 26.73
C PRO A 116 26.31 5.22 26.76
N GLY A 117 26.24 4.58 25.59
CA GLY A 117 25.84 3.18 25.43
C GLY A 117 26.02 2.74 23.97
N THR A 118 26.10 1.45 23.70
CA THR A 118 26.13 0.96 22.31
C THR A 118 24.74 1.00 21.70
N TYR A 119 24.66 1.07 20.36
CA TYR A 119 23.38 1.09 19.63
C TYR A 119 22.52 -0.14 19.99
N GLN A 120 23.12 -1.32 20.03
CA GLN A 120 22.44 -2.60 20.27
C GLN A 120 21.85 -2.70 21.69
N GLU A 121 22.58 -2.26 22.72
CA GLU A 121 22.09 -2.24 24.10
C GLU A 121 20.87 -1.34 24.27
N LEU A 122 20.89 -0.18 23.60
CA LEU A 122 19.85 0.84 23.71
C LEU A 122 18.60 0.47 22.89
N GLU A 123 18.76 -0.09 21.70
CA GLU A 123 17.65 -0.56 20.86
C GLU A 123 16.86 -1.67 21.58
N PHE A 124 17.56 -2.69 22.10
CA PHE A 124 16.93 -3.80 22.84
C PHE A 124 16.22 -3.33 24.13
N SER A 125 16.82 -2.38 24.85
CA SER A 125 16.19 -1.80 26.04
C SER A 125 14.90 -1.07 25.71
N LEU A 126 14.89 -0.22 24.69
CA LEU A 126 13.71 0.59 24.36
C LEU A 126 12.54 -0.23 23.83
N GLU A 127 12.80 -1.34 23.13
CA GLU A 127 11.75 -2.29 22.72
C GLU A 127 11.06 -2.97 23.91
N THR A 128 11.73 -3.06 25.06
CA THR A 128 11.21 -3.73 26.26
C THR A 128 10.70 -2.76 27.33
N GLN A 129 11.01 -1.46 27.21
CA GLN A 129 10.55 -0.44 28.13
C GLN A 129 9.05 -0.15 27.98
N ARG A 130 8.37 0.05 29.13
CA ARG A 130 6.97 0.48 29.21
C ARG A 130 6.89 1.86 29.84
N PRO A 131 7.10 2.92 29.05
CA PRO A 131 6.94 4.28 29.53
C PRO A 131 5.49 4.53 29.97
N THR A 132 5.32 5.31 31.02
CA THR A 132 4.05 5.51 31.70
C THR A 132 3.78 6.98 31.88
N VAL A 133 2.55 7.41 31.59
CA VAL A 133 2.11 8.77 31.88
C VAL A 133 1.70 8.87 33.34
N PHE A 134 2.36 9.75 34.08
CA PHE A 134 2.08 10.03 35.49
C PHE A 134 1.99 11.53 35.71
N ASP A 135 0.85 12.01 36.22
CA ASP A 135 0.58 13.44 36.46
C ASP A 135 0.95 14.35 35.27
N GLY A 136 0.53 13.94 34.06
CA GLY A 136 0.78 14.66 32.81
C GLY A 136 2.24 14.67 32.35
N LYS A 137 3.11 13.83 32.93
CA LYS A 137 4.53 13.72 32.61
C LYS A 137 4.86 12.29 32.19
N LEU A 138 5.87 12.13 31.34
CA LEU A 138 6.33 10.84 30.87
C LEU A 138 7.34 10.31 31.86
N VAL A 139 7.11 9.10 32.36
CA VAL A 139 8.05 8.37 33.19
C VAL A 139 8.58 7.19 32.39
N PHE A 140 9.90 7.06 32.35
CA PHE A 140 10.60 6.03 31.61
C PHE A 140 11.89 5.66 32.32
N SER A 141 12.50 4.56 31.89
CA SER A 141 13.77 4.11 32.45
C SER A 141 14.90 4.54 31.53
N PHE A 142 15.97 5.10 32.06
CA PHE A 142 17.08 5.52 31.22
C PHE A 142 18.39 5.41 31.99
N GLY A 143 19.35 4.68 31.42
CA GLY A 143 20.60 4.39 32.11
C GLY A 143 21.59 5.53 32.08
N THR A 144 22.45 5.60 33.08
CA THR A 144 23.73 6.34 33.00
C THR A 144 24.80 5.40 33.53
N ASP A 145 25.84 5.13 32.75
CA ASP A 145 26.99 4.29 33.15
C ASP A 145 26.66 2.80 33.43
N GLY A 146 25.61 2.27 32.79
CA GLY A 146 25.24 0.85 32.84
C GLY A 146 24.14 0.50 33.83
N ALA A 147 23.73 1.42 34.71
CA ALA A 147 22.59 1.26 35.61
C ALA A 147 21.39 2.08 35.10
N PHE A 148 20.22 1.45 34.99
CA PHE A 148 18.95 2.11 34.61
C PHE A 148 18.36 2.89 35.80
N GLU A 149 18.05 4.17 35.61
CA GLU A 149 17.40 5.02 36.62
C GLU A 149 15.99 5.44 36.16
N PRO A 150 15.06 5.76 37.06
CA PRO A 150 13.77 6.32 36.70
C PRO A 150 13.94 7.78 36.27
N TRP A 151 13.42 8.13 35.10
CA TRP A 151 13.40 9.51 34.57
C TRP A 151 11.97 10.01 34.46
N ILE A 152 11.81 11.32 34.58
CA ILE A 152 10.54 12.02 34.36
C ILE A 152 10.75 13.19 33.38
N SER A 153 9.80 13.39 32.48
CA SER A 153 9.79 14.48 31.51
C SER A 153 8.42 15.12 31.37
N ASP A 154 8.38 16.45 31.41
CA ASP A 154 7.20 17.26 31.08
C ASP A 154 7.21 17.75 29.61
N GLY A 155 8.13 17.24 28.78
CA GLY A 155 8.32 17.70 27.40
C GLY A 155 9.21 18.95 27.27
N THR A 156 9.79 19.45 28.35
CA THR A 156 10.79 20.53 28.32
C THR A 156 12.17 20.00 28.67
N GLN A 157 13.22 20.68 28.19
CA GLN A 157 14.60 20.28 28.49
C GLN A 157 14.92 20.38 29.99
N THR A 158 14.33 21.35 30.69
CA THR A 158 14.55 21.54 32.14
C THR A 158 13.74 20.56 32.99
N GLY A 159 12.53 20.22 32.57
CA GLY A 159 11.68 19.25 33.27
C GLY A 159 11.98 17.79 32.92
N THR A 160 12.92 17.54 31.99
CA THR A 160 13.47 16.21 31.70
C THR A 160 14.67 15.93 32.59
N ARG A 161 14.49 15.06 33.59
CA ARG A 161 15.51 14.78 34.61
C ARG A 161 15.32 13.38 35.20
N VAL A 162 16.36 12.89 35.87
CA VAL A 162 16.25 11.74 36.77
C VAL A 162 15.18 12.05 37.83
N LEU A 163 14.29 11.10 38.11
CA LEU A 163 13.23 11.19 39.11
C LEU A 163 13.84 11.24 40.51
N ASP A 164 14.72 10.29 40.79
CA ASP A 164 15.61 10.24 41.94
C ASP A 164 16.83 9.36 41.62
N ASP A 165 18.01 9.69 42.17
CA ASP A 165 19.24 8.91 41.98
C ASP A 165 19.37 7.89 43.11
N LEU A 166 18.83 6.69 42.87
CA LEU A 166 18.74 5.66 43.90
C LEU A 166 20.04 4.85 44.03
N GLN A 167 20.96 4.94 43.06
CA GLN A 167 22.25 4.22 43.01
C GLN A 167 23.39 5.04 42.33
N PRO A 168 24.02 5.99 43.03
CA PRO A 168 25.17 6.71 42.47
C PRO A 168 26.43 5.82 42.37
N ASN A 169 26.83 5.46 41.14
CA ASN A 169 28.11 4.84 40.73
C ASN A 169 28.30 3.31 40.92
N THR A 170 27.44 2.45 40.33
CA THR A 170 27.66 0.98 40.39
C THR A 170 27.45 0.24 39.04
N SER A 171 27.94 -1.00 38.99
CA SER A 171 28.05 -1.86 37.80
C SER A 171 26.69 -2.25 37.17
N PRO A 172 26.65 -2.63 35.88
CA PRO A 172 25.41 -2.95 35.15
C PRO A 172 24.49 -3.99 35.81
N GLU A 173 25.05 -4.96 36.53
CA GLU A 173 24.31 -6.01 37.24
C GLU A 173 23.49 -5.50 38.45
N LYS A 174 23.70 -4.24 38.87
CA LYS A 174 23.02 -3.57 39.99
C LYS A 174 21.99 -2.51 39.55
N GLY A 175 21.80 -2.31 38.25
CA GLY A 175 20.91 -1.25 37.73
C GLY A 175 19.43 -1.48 38.05
N SER A 176 18.64 -0.43 38.26
CA SER A 176 17.20 -0.58 38.50
C SER A 176 16.48 -0.95 37.20
N ASP A 177 16.34 -2.25 36.88
CA ASP A 177 15.32 -2.82 35.95
C ASP A 177 13.90 -2.32 36.30
N SER A 178 13.65 -1.05 35.99
CA SER A 178 12.46 -0.27 36.33
C SER A 178 11.40 -0.36 35.23
N ASN A 179 11.39 -1.47 34.48
CA ASN A 179 10.56 -1.72 33.30
C ASN A 179 9.05 -1.86 33.58
N ASN A 180 8.61 -1.44 34.78
CA ASN A 180 7.31 -1.73 35.36
C ASN A 180 6.76 -0.51 36.13
N PHE A 181 6.82 0.68 35.53
CA PHE A 181 6.14 1.86 36.07
C PHE A 181 4.64 1.62 36.07
N VAL A 182 3.99 1.79 37.23
CA VAL A 182 2.54 1.63 37.37
C VAL A 182 1.98 2.80 38.16
N VAL A 183 0.89 3.36 37.67
CA VAL A 183 0.12 4.36 38.43
C VAL A 183 -0.94 3.64 39.27
N LEU A 184 -0.79 3.70 40.59
CA LEU A 184 -1.72 3.10 41.56
C LEU A 184 -2.10 4.15 42.61
N GLY A 185 -3.40 4.37 42.81
CA GLY A 185 -3.88 5.35 43.81
C GLY A 185 -3.35 6.78 43.61
N GLY A 186 -2.99 7.17 42.38
CA GLY A 186 -2.41 8.48 42.09
C GLY A 186 -0.91 8.60 42.44
N ARG A 187 -0.22 7.49 42.67
CA ARG A 187 1.23 7.43 42.88
C ARG A 187 1.89 6.51 41.87
N LEU A 188 3.17 6.77 41.62
CA LEU A 188 4.00 5.96 40.73
C LEU A 188 4.67 4.86 41.53
N LEU A 189 4.43 3.59 41.20
CA LEU A 189 5.17 2.45 41.72
C LEU A 189 6.15 1.94 40.67
N PHE A 190 7.32 1.52 41.13
CA PHE A 190 8.38 0.91 40.31
C PHE A 190 9.33 0.13 41.22
N SER A 191 10.18 -0.72 40.64
CA SER A 191 11.21 -1.42 41.41
C SER A 191 12.57 -0.76 41.24
N ALA A 192 13.33 -0.70 42.34
CA ALA A 192 14.67 -0.14 42.34
C ALA A 192 15.57 -0.86 43.34
N TYR A 193 16.87 -0.89 43.04
CA TYR A 193 17.89 -1.54 43.85
C TYR A 193 18.63 -0.51 44.72
N THR A 194 18.86 -0.81 46.00
CA THR A 194 19.85 -0.08 46.82
C THR A 194 20.79 -1.07 47.50
N ASP A 195 22.01 -0.63 47.86
CA ASP A 195 22.95 -1.48 48.61
C ASP A 195 22.43 -1.84 50.01
N ALA A 196 21.42 -1.12 50.53
CA ALA A 196 20.86 -1.34 51.87
C ALA A 196 19.64 -2.26 51.88
N THR A 197 18.89 -2.33 50.78
CA THR A 197 17.57 -2.99 50.71
C THR A 197 17.47 -4.02 49.59
N GLY A 198 18.52 -4.22 48.79
CA GLY A 198 18.38 -4.95 47.54
C GLY A 198 17.35 -4.31 46.59
N ARG A 199 16.81 -5.10 45.66
CA ARG A 199 15.78 -4.68 44.69
C ARG A 199 14.38 -4.94 45.23
N GLU A 200 13.70 -3.85 45.53
CA GLU A 200 12.39 -3.82 46.16
C GLU A 200 11.43 -2.89 45.43
N PHE A 201 10.17 -2.81 45.88
CA PHE A 201 9.21 -1.84 45.37
C PHE A 201 9.37 -0.47 46.04
N TRP A 202 9.37 0.55 45.20
CA TRP A 202 9.42 1.96 45.54
C TRP A 202 8.14 2.65 45.09
N ILE A 203 7.83 3.76 45.75
CA ILE A 203 6.67 4.58 45.44
C ILE A 203 7.05 6.05 45.41
N SER A 204 6.58 6.77 44.40
CA SER A 204 6.88 8.19 44.17
C SER A 204 5.61 9.01 43.93
N ASP A 205 5.68 10.29 44.28
CA ASP A 205 4.71 11.32 43.87
C ASP A 205 5.20 12.17 42.68
N GLY A 206 6.33 11.80 42.07
CA GLY A 206 6.97 12.52 40.96
C GLY A 206 8.10 13.47 41.39
N THR A 207 8.37 13.57 42.70
CA THR A 207 9.48 14.34 43.26
C THR A 207 10.55 13.41 43.86
N PRO A 208 11.83 13.82 43.90
CA PRO A 208 12.85 13.09 44.63
C PRO A 208 12.45 12.88 46.10
N GLU A 209 11.94 13.91 46.78
CA GLU A 209 11.58 13.84 48.21
C GLU A 209 10.41 12.90 48.51
N GLY A 210 9.48 12.74 47.58
CA GLY A 210 8.35 11.81 47.69
C GLY A 210 8.66 10.41 47.17
N THR A 211 9.88 10.15 46.71
CA THR A 211 10.35 8.83 46.26
C THR A 211 10.91 8.06 47.45
N GLN A 212 10.25 6.96 47.81
CA GLN A 212 10.61 6.18 49.00
C GLN A 212 10.28 4.70 48.82
N LEU A 213 10.99 3.85 49.56
CA LEU A 213 10.70 2.42 49.65
C LEU A 213 9.25 2.20 50.09
N LEU A 214 8.49 1.41 49.34
CA LEU A 214 7.12 1.04 49.69
C LEU A 214 7.12 0.00 50.81
N MET A 215 7.91 -1.05 50.62
CA MET A 215 8.12 -2.13 51.58
C MET A 215 9.41 -2.85 51.24
N ASP A 216 10.18 -3.21 52.28
CA ASP A 216 11.30 -4.14 52.20
C ASP A 216 10.72 -5.56 52.29
N ILE A 217 10.46 -6.22 51.15
CA ILE A 217 9.82 -7.54 51.15
C ILE A 217 10.82 -8.61 51.57
N ALA A 218 12.03 -8.58 50.99
CA ALA A 218 13.14 -9.40 51.45
C ALA A 218 14.03 -8.56 52.36
N GLU A 219 14.05 -8.84 53.66
CA GLU A 219 14.76 -8.00 54.64
C GLU A 219 16.27 -7.85 54.32
N GLY A 220 16.78 -6.61 54.40
CA GLY A 220 18.23 -6.34 54.30
C GLY A 220 18.71 -6.16 52.86
N ASP A 221 19.94 -6.58 52.53
CA ASP A 221 20.51 -6.39 51.18
C ASP A 221 20.04 -7.42 50.14
N VAL A 222 19.11 -8.30 50.53
CA VAL A 222 18.50 -9.33 49.69
C VAL A 222 17.45 -8.69 48.79
N SER A 223 17.35 -9.15 47.54
CA SER A 223 16.40 -8.60 46.56
C SER A 223 15.16 -9.48 46.44
N SER A 224 13.96 -8.91 46.57
CA SER A 224 12.70 -9.62 46.33
C SER A 224 12.39 -9.82 44.85
N TYR A 225 13.03 -9.06 43.95
CA TYR A 225 12.81 -9.09 42.49
C TYR A 225 11.32 -9.00 42.10
N PRO A 226 10.63 -7.92 42.48
CA PRO A 226 9.20 -7.81 42.24
C PRO A 226 8.90 -7.73 40.73
N SER A 227 7.98 -8.58 40.26
CA SER A 227 7.62 -8.69 38.85
C SER A 227 6.10 -8.70 38.67
N LEU A 228 5.60 -7.77 37.85
CA LEU A 228 4.17 -7.52 37.70
C LEU A 228 3.43 -8.64 36.98
N LEU A 229 2.28 -9.01 37.55
CA LEU A 229 1.35 -9.94 36.95
C LEU A 229 0.16 -9.22 36.31
N GLY A 230 -0.42 -8.23 37.01
CA GLY A 230 -1.54 -7.43 36.53
C GLY A 230 -2.12 -6.50 37.59
N GLN A 231 -3.01 -5.60 37.19
CA GLN A 231 -3.70 -4.65 38.06
C GLN A 231 -5.21 -4.87 38.00
N VAL A 232 -5.85 -5.10 39.15
CA VAL A 232 -7.31 -5.27 39.27
C VAL A 232 -7.85 -4.18 40.18
N GLY A 233 -8.56 -3.20 39.59
CA GLY A 233 -9.00 -2.02 40.32
C GLY A 233 -7.82 -1.25 40.93
N ASN A 234 -7.88 -0.98 42.25
CA ASN A 234 -6.80 -0.32 42.99
C ASN A 234 -5.85 -1.33 43.68
N ARG A 235 -5.64 -2.50 43.07
CA ARG A 235 -4.67 -3.49 43.56
C ARG A 235 -3.73 -3.91 42.45
N LEU A 236 -2.45 -3.94 42.76
CA LEU A 236 -1.41 -4.45 41.91
C LEU A 236 -1.01 -5.84 42.39
N ILE A 237 -1.03 -6.81 41.49
CA ILE A 237 -0.71 -8.21 41.74
C ILE A 237 0.63 -8.50 41.09
N PHE A 238 1.54 -9.13 41.84
CA PHE A 238 2.92 -9.34 41.42
C PHE A 238 3.53 -10.57 42.09
N LYS A 239 4.67 -11.02 41.58
CA LYS A 239 5.51 -12.02 42.24
C LYS A 239 6.70 -11.36 42.94
N ALA A 240 7.04 -11.81 44.13
CA ALA A 240 8.19 -11.32 44.90
C ALA A 240 8.72 -12.43 45.82
N TYR A 241 10.03 -12.42 46.04
CA TYR A 241 10.75 -13.33 46.92
C TYR A 241 10.83 -12.79 48.36
N ASP A 242 10.53 -13.65 49.31
CA ASP A 242 10.80 -13.48 50.74
C ASP A 242 11.52 -14.74 51.26
N GLU A 243 12.36 -14.62 52.28
CA GLU A 243 13.15 -15.75 52.79
C GLU A 243 12.30 -16.84 53.48
N THR A 244 11.10 -16.50 53.93
CA THR A 244 10.23 -17.42 54.68
C THR A 244 9.26 -18.19 53.79
N VAL A 245 8.81 -17.58 52.70
CA VAL A 245 7.83 -18.15 51.77
C VAL A 245 8.35 -18.35 50.34
N GLY A 246 9.60 -17.98 50.04
CA GLY A 246 10.13 -18.03 48.68
C GLY A 246 9.52 -16.97 47.76
N ARG A 247 9.68 -17.15 46.44
CA ARG A 247 9.06 -16.29 45.41
C ARG A 247 7.61 -16.72 45.21
N GLU A 248 6.67 -15.88 45.62
CA GLU A 248 5.24 -16.23 45.67
C GLU A 248 4.36 -15.08 45.14
N LEU A 249 3.03 -15.22 45.23
CA LEU A 249 2.07 -14.24 44.76
C LEU A 249 1.74 -13.19 45.85
N TRP A 250 1.96 -11.92 45.52
CA TRP A 250 1.77 -10.77 46.42
C TRP A 250 0.76 -9.77 45.84
N VAL A 251 0.24 -8.91 46.73
CA VAL A 251 -0.65 -7.82 46.37
C VAL A 251 -0.24 -6.53 47.09
N THR A 252 -0.44 -5.39 46.44
CA THR A 252 -0.32 -4.06 47.05
C THR A 252 -1.43 -3.13 46.59
N ASP A 253 -1.87 -2.21 47.45
CA ASP A 253 -2.73 -1.07 47.12
C ASP A 253 -1.96 0.26 47.03
N GLY A 254 -0.62 0.19 47.09
CA GLY A 254 0.27 1.36 47.13
C GLY A 254 0.63 1.83 48.55
N THR A 255 0.21 1.09 49.58
CA THR A 255 0.60 1.35 50.97
C THR A 255 1.38 0.16 51.55
N ALA A 256 2.26 0.42 52.52
CA ALA A 256 2.98 -0.65 53.22
C ALA A 256 2.01 -1.63 53.90
N ALA A 257 0.93 -1.13 54.52
CA ALA A 257 -0.07 -1.97 55.19
C ALA A 257 -0.89 -2.83 54.21
N GLY A 258 -1.12 -2.35 52.99
CA GLY A 258 -1.79 -3.09 51.92
C GLY A 258 -0.85 -3.99 51.12
N THR A 259 0.47 -3.94 51.37
CA THR A 259 1.48 -4.78 50.71
C THR A 259 1.69 -6.06 51.51
N HIS A 260 1.24 -7.19 50.97
CA HIS A 260 1.32 -8.48 51.68
C HIS A 260 1.22 -9.66 50.72
N LEU A 261 1.62 -10.83 51.21
CA LEU A 261 1.46 -12.11 50.52
C LEU A 261 -0.03 -12.35 50.24
N LEU A 262 -0.37 -12.47 48.96
CA LEU A 262 -1.73 -12.75 48.52
C LEU A 262 -2.04 -14.24 48.66
N LYS A 263 -1.09 -15.08 48.23
CA LYS A 263 -1.17 -16.52 48.30
C LYS A 263 0.23 -17.15 48.25
N ASP A 264 0.51 -18.01 49.22
CA ASP A 264 1.57 -19.02 49.17
C ASP A 264 1.06 -20.20 48.31
N ILE A 265 1.53 -20.27 47.07
CA ILE A 265 1.17 -21.31 46.10
C ILE A 265 2.01 -22.57 46.36
N ARG A 266 3.33 -22.43 46.59
CA ARG A 266 4.22 -23.51 47.04
C ARG A 266 4.57 -23.37 48.51
N SER A 267 3.90 -24.16 49.34
CA SER A 267 4.01 -24.06 50.80
C SER A 267 5.45 -24.16 51.33
N GLY A 268 5.80 -23.20 52.19
CA GLY A 268 7.10 -23.17 52.88
C GLY A 268 8.11 -22.28 52.17
N PRO A 269 9.43 -22.44 52.40
CA PRO A 269 10.45 -21.57 51.81
C PRO A 269 10.73 -21.88 50.33
N GLU A 270 9.91 -22.74 49.71
CA GLU A 270 10.06 -23.09 48.30
C GLU A 270 9.47 -21.97 47.44
N SER A 271 10.11 -21.67 46.31
CA SER A 271 9.62 -20.66 45.39
C SER A 271 8.75 -21.28 44.30
N VAL A 272 7.65 -20.62 43.93
CA VAL A 272 7.02 -20.85 42.62
C VAL A 272 8.10 -20.67 41.54
N SER A 273 8.35 -21.71 40.75
CA SER A 273 9.49 -21.71 39.82
C SER A 273 9.29 -20.65 38.72
N GLU A 274 8.07 -20.53 38.21
CA GLU A 274 7.64 -19.52 37.26
C GLU A 274 6.17 -19.12 37.49
N ILE A 275 5.91 -17.81 37.41
CA ILE A 275 4.59 -17.26 37.14
C ILE A 275 4.70 -16.46 35.84
N TYR A 276 3.99 -16.92 34.81
CA TYR A 276 3.92 -16.24 33.51
C TYR A 276 2.88 -15.12 33.54
N ARG A 277 3.12 -14.06 32.75
CA ARG A 277 2.27 -12.86 32.69
C ARG A 277 0.81 -13.22 32.48
N GLY A 278 -0.05 -12.51 33.21
CA GLY A 278 -1.45 -12.84 33.23
C GLY A 278 -2.23 -12.23 32.07
N THR A 279 -3.27 -12.93 31.64
CA THR A 279 -4.28 -12.42 30.69
C THR A 279 -5.51 -12.00 31.48
N TYR A 280 -6.10 -10.86 31.14
CA TYR A 280 -7.30 -10.39 31.83
C TYR A 280 -8.55 -11.12 31.34
N THR A 281 -9.56 -11.25 32.19
CA THR A 281 -10.93 -11.45 31.73
C THR A 281 -11.33 -10.30 30.80
N ALA A 282 -12.30 -10.52 29.91
CA ALA A 282 -12.75 -9.50 28.96
C ALA A 282 -13.25 -8.20 29.64
N ASP A 283 -13.71 -8.28 30.89
CA ASP A 283 -14.13 -7.14 31.71
C ASP A 283 -13.01 -6.52 32.57
N GLY A 284 -11.79 -7.06 32.51
CA GLY A 284 -10.64 -6.62 33.30
C GLY A 284 -10.72 -6.90 34.80
N SER A 285 -11.75 -7.62 35.27
CA SER A 285 -12.00 -7.83 36.70
C SER A 285 -11.13 -8.90 37.36
N MET A 286 -10.51 -9.76 36.54
CA MET A 286 -9.67 -10.87 36.99
C MET A 286 -8.45 -11.02 36.09
N VAL A 287 -7.40 -11.63 36.63
CA VAL A 287 -6.18 -12.01 35.92
C VAL A 287 -6.04 -13.53 35.95
N PHE A 288 -5.96 -14.16 34.78
CA PHE A 288 -5.53 -15.54 34.61
C PHE A 288 -4.02 -15.61 34.56
N PHE A 289 -3.40 -16.55 35.24
CA PHE A 289 -1.96 -16.75 35.18
C PHE A 289 -1.61 -18.23 35.29
N ALA A 290 -0.43 -18.60 34.83
CA ALA A 290 0.11 -19.93 35.06
C ALA A 290 1.11 -19.86 36.23
N GLY A 291 1.00 -20.76 37.20
CA GLY A 291 1.89 -20.84 38.36
C GLY A 291 2.30 -22.27 38.64
N ASP A 292 3.60 -22.52 38.79
CA ASP A 292 4.13 -23.86 39.04
C ASP A 292 3.93 -24.32 40.49
N GLN A 293 3.03 -25.30 40.69
CA GLN A 293 2.87 -26.03 41.94
C GLN A 293 3.48 -27.43 41.78
N ASP A 294 4.48 -27.77 42.59
CA ASP A 294 5.09 -29.12 42.67
C ASP A 294 5.72 -29.69 41.37
N GLY A 295 6.07 -28.83 40.41
CA GLY A 295 6.70 -29.19 39.13
C GLY A 295 5.75 -29.18 37.94
N ASN A 296 4.51 -28.76 38.16
CA ASN A 296 3.43 -28.68 37.18
C ASN A 296 2.94 -27.23 37.05
N MET A 297 2.80 -26.73 35.82
CA MET A 297 2.29 -25.38 35.58
C MET A 297 0.76 -25.32 35.62
N ASP A 298 0.18 -24.90 36.73
CA ASP A 298 -1.27 -24.84 36.88
C ASP A 298 -1.87 -23.53 36.37
N LEU A 299 -3.11 -23.57 35.87
CA LEU A 299 -3.87 -22.36 35.51
C LEU A 299 -4.61 -21.82 36.74
N TRP A 300 -4.36 -20.57 37.09
CA TRP A 300 -4.94 -19.84 38.21
C TRP A 300 -5.72 -18.61 37.74
N ILE A 301 -6.62 -18.14 38.61
CA ILE A 301 -7.31 -16.85 38.45
C ILE A 301 -7.28 -16.06 39.76
N THR A 302 -7.21 -14.73 39.67
CA THR A 302 -7.29 -13.84 40.83
C THR A 302 -7.93 -12.49 40.53
N ASN A 303 -8.66 -11.94 41.51
CA ASN A 303 -9.07 -10.53 41.56
C ASN A 303 -8.22 -9.69 42.54
N GLY A 304 -7.08 -10.22 42.99
CA GLY A 304 -6.23 -9.59 44.00
C GLY A 304 -6.74 -9.73 45.44
N THR A 305 -7.66 -10.67 45.72
CA THR A 305 -8.04 -11.05 47.08
C THR A 305 -7.79 -12.53 47.33
N THR A 306 -7.48 -12.92 48.57
CA THR A 306 -7.23 -14.33 48.90
C THR A 306 -8.43 -15.22 48.57
N ALA A 307 -9.67 -14.73 48.77
CA ALA A 307 -10.89 -15.48 48.45
C ALA A 307 -11.14 -15.63 46.94
N GLY A 308 -10.73 -14.63 46.13
CA GLY A 308 -10.85 -14.68 44.68
C GLY A 308 -9.64 -15.31 43.98
N THR A 309 -8.62 -15.75 44.73
CA THR A 309 -7.42 -16.39 44.19
C THR A 309 -7.57 -17.91 44.27
N GLN A 310 -7.72 -18.58 43.13
CA GLN A 310 -7.97 -20.02 43.08
C GLN A 310 -7.33 -20.68 41.86
N LYS A 311 -6.95 -21.95 42.02
CA LYS A 311 -6.53 -22.84 40.94
C LYS A 311 -7.76 -23.23 40.13
N LEU A 312 -7.72 -22.98 38.83
CA LEU A 312 -8.79 -23.35 37.89
C LEU A 312 -8.55 -24.71 37.25
N TYR A 313 -7.30 -25.04 36.97
CA TYR A 313 -6.95 -26.28 36.28
C TYR A 313 -5.56 -26.76 36.69
N ASP A 314 -5.49 -28.04 37.04
CA ASP A 314 -4.24 -28.76 37.30
C ASP A 314 -3.68 -29.24 35.95
N THR A 315 -2.48 -28.81 35.56
CA THR A 315 -1.89 -29.28 34.31
C THR A 315 -0.79 -30.30 34.58
N ASP A 316 -0.77 -31.40 33.82
CA ASP A 316 0.30 -32.39 33.88
C ASP A 316 1.58 -31.95 33.10
N PHE A 317 1.78 -30.65 32.84
CA PHE A 317 2.77 -30.17 31.85
C PHE A 317 3.76 -29.14 32.41
N TYR A 318 4.97 -29.18 31.83
CA TYR A 318 6.12 -28.33 32.18
C TYR A 318 6.12 -26.95 31.50
N GLU A 319 5.30 -26.73 30.46
CA GLU A 319 5.20 -25.44 29.75
C GLU A 319 3.77 -25.20 29.25
N VAL A 320 3.01 -24.35 29.94
CA VAL A 320 1.88 -23.64 29.32
C VAL A 320 2.49 -22.45 28.60
N GLY A 321 2.70 -22.57 27.29
CA GLY A 321 2.97 -21.40 26.45
C GLY A 321 1.72 -20.53 26.46
N VAL A 322 1.67 -19.52 27.34
CA VAL A 322 0.46 -18.73 27.61
C VAL A 322 0.14 -17.82 26.41
N GLY A 323 -0.38 -18.41 25.34
CA GLY A 323 -1.29 -17.77 24.42
C GLY A 323 -2.70 -17.97 24.96
N ALA A 324 -3.14 -17.09 25.86
CA ALA A 324 -4.54 -17.03 26.27
C ALA A 324 -5.22 -15.90 25.50
N ILE A 325 -6.34 -16.21 24.84
CA ILE A 325 -7.11 -15.21 24.08
C ILE A 325 -8.57 -15.23 24.50
N ALA A 326 -9.07 -14.03 24.84
CA ALA A 326 -10.47 -13.84 25.19
C ALA A 326 -11.35 -13.89 23.93
N ALA A 327 -12.45 -14.63 24.01
CA ALA A 327 -13.45 -14.79 22.98
C ALA A 327 -14.85 -14.66 23.62
N GLY A 328 -15.29 -13.41 23.81
CA GLY A 328 -16.54 -13.12 24.52
C GLY A 328 -16.43 -13.43 26.01
N ASP A 329 -17.27 -14.34 26.50
CA ASP A 329 -17.33 -14.81 27.89
C ASP A 329 -16.34 -15.95 28.20
N LYS A 330 -15.54 -16.37 27.22
CA LYS A 330 -14.58 -17.46 27.34
C LYS A 330 -13.16 -16.96 27.12
N VAL A 331 -12.20 -17.69 27.68
CA VAL A 331 -10.79 -17.59 27.34
C VAL A 331 -10.33 -18.94 26.81
N PHE A 332 -9.78 -18.93 25.61
CA PHE A 332 -9.03 -20.07 25.09
C PHE A 332 -7.60 -19.98 25.60
N PHE A 333 -7.03 -21.11 26.01
CA PHE A 333 -5.63 -21.20 26.42
C PHE A 333 -4.99 -22.43 25.79
N ALA A 334 -3.71 -22.33 25.44
CA ALA A 334 -2.95 -23.41 24.84
C ALA A 334 -1.85 -23.89 25.78
N GLY A 335 -1.60 -25.19 25.81
CA GLY A 335 -0.32 -25.77 26.22
C GLY A 335 0.45 -26.28 25.01
N THR A 336 1.65 -26.83 25.22
CA THR A 336 2.48 -27.39 24.13
C THR A 336 1.78 -28.46 23.29
N SER A 337 0.82 -29.19 23.87
CA SER A 337 0.12 -30.31 23.22
C SER A 337 -1.40 -30.34 23.46
N PHE A 338 -2.01 -29.21 23.83
CA PHE A 338 -3.47 -29.13 24.00
C PHE A 338 -4.05 -27.73 23.86
N LEU A 339 -5.35 -27.68 23.55
CA LEU A 339 -6.19 -26.48 23.65
C LEU A 339 -7.19 -26.65 24.80
N GLY A 340 -7.35 -25.62 25.62
CA GLY A 340 -8.29 -25.54 26.74
C GLY A 340 -9.23 -24.33 26.62
N VAL A 341 -10.28 -24.34 27.44
CA VAL A 341 -11.22 -23.22 27.59
C VAL A 341 -11.56 -23.00 29.05
N THR A 342 -11.81 -21.74 29.42
CA THR A 342 -12.30 -21.34 30.73
C THR A 342 -13.30 -20.18 30.61
N ASP A 343 -14.28 -20.15 31.51
CA ASP A 343 -15.17 -19.00 31.76
C ASP A 343 -14.76 -18.21 33.03
N GLY A 344 -13.59 -18.52 33.59
CA GLY A 344 -13.11 -17.99 34.86
C GLY A 344 -13.52 -18.78 36.10
N THR A 345 -14.28 -19.87 35.94
CA THR A 345 -14.68 -20.76 37.04
C THR A 345 -14.03 -22.13 36.93
N VAL A 346 -13.83 -22.81 38.07
CA VAL A 346 -13.30 -24.20 38.09
C VAL A 346 -14.18 -25.14 37.26
N ALA A 347 -15.51 -24.98 37.34
CA ALA A 347 -16.46 -25.84 36.64
C ALA A 347 -16.47 -25.61 35.12
N GLY A 348 -16.24 -24.37 34.67
CA GLY A 348 -16.16 -24.01 33.26
C GLY A 348 -14.77 -24.17 32.65
N THR A 349 -13.77 -24.57 33.44
CA THR A 349 -12.39 -24.77 32.97
C THR A 349 -12.13 -26.22 32.62
N ARG A 350 -11.70 -26.47 31.37
CA ARG A 350 -11.40 -27.83 30.90
C ARG A 350 -10.51 -27.85 29.65
N ARG A 351 -9.77 -28.95 29.47
CA ARG A 351 -9.17 -29.32 28.19
C ARG A 351 -10.26 -29.57 27.14
N LEU A 352 -10.06 -29.02 25.93
CA LEU A 352 -10.94 -29.23 24.78
C LEU A 352 -10.48 -30.40 23.93
N ALA A 353 -9.21 -30.38 23.56
CA ALA A 353 -8.60 -31.35 22.66
C ALA A 353 -7.08 -31.38 22.87
N ASP A 354 -6.50 -32.52 22.53
CA ASP A 354 -5.07 -32.69 22.35
C ASP A 354 -4.73 -32.01 21.01
N ILE A 355 -3.82 -31.04 21.03
CA ILE A 355 -3.52 -30.15 19.90
C ILE A 355 -2.00 -29.92 19.89
N ASP A 356 -1.32 -30.35 18.84
CA ASP A 356 0.08 -30.05 18.60
C ASP A 356 0.12 -28.80 17.72
N PHE A 357 0.80 -27.76 18.19
CA PHE A 357 0.91 -26.47 17.51
C PHE A 357 2.15 -26.38 16.61
N GLU A 358 3.04 -27.38 16.63
CA GLU A 358 4.36 -27.38 15.98
C GLU A 358 5.11 -26.06 16.28
N LEU A 359 5.62 -25.91 17.51
CA LEU A 359 6.46 -24.77 17.91
C LEU A 359 7.85 -24.95 17.26
N VAL A 360 8.05 -24.40 16.07
CA VAL A 360 9.33 -24.50 15.35
C VAL A 360 10.44 -23.73 16.09
N ASP A 361 11.68 -24.24 16.05
CA ASP A 361 12.95 -23.72 16.61
C ASP A 361 13.37 -22.30 16.11
N ARG A 362 12.47 -21.30 16.14
CA ARG A 362 12.77 -19.90 15.79
C ARG A 362 13.18 -19.09 17.03
N PRO A 363 13.95 -17.99 16.86
CA PRO A 363 14.29 -17.09 17.96
C PRO A 363 13.01 -16.56 18.66
N PRO A 364 13.09 -16.28 19.98
CA PRO A 364 11.95 -16.16 20.91
C PRO A 364 10.93 -15.04 20.63
N ASN A 365 11.09 -14.26 19.56
CA ASN A 365 10.30 -13.05 19.34
C ASN A 365 9.08 -13.27 18.42
N TYR A 366 8.93 -14.45 17.81
CA TYR A 366 7.89 -14.73 16.81
C TYR A 366 6.96 -15.92 17.16
N ASN A 367 7.04 -16.46 18.37
CA ASN A 367 6.36 -17.70 18.76
C ASN A 367 4.94 -17.55 19.31
N THR A 368 4.26 -16.44 19.04
CA THR A 368 2.85 -16.36 19.42
C THR A 368 1.99 -16.92 18.31
N VAL A 369 1.68 -18.23 18.38
CA VAL A 369 0.50 -18.81 17.73
C VAL A 369 -0.72 -18.22 18.45
N VAL A 370 -0.95 -16.91 18.29
CA VAL A 370 -2.15 -16.27 18.82
C VAL A 370 -3.29 -16.71 17.90
N PRO A 371 -4.29 -17.44 18.41
CA PRO A 371 -5.46 -17.74 17.61
C PRO A 371 -6.11 -16.42 17.18
N ALA A 372 -6.62 -16.31 15.95
CA ALA A 372 -7.55 -15.23 15.66
C ALA A 372 -8.93 -15.57 16.22
N ILE A 373 -9.66 -14.59 16.74
CA ILE A 373 -11.06 -14.78 17.12
C ILE A 373 -11.97 -14.32 16.00
N LEU A 374 -12.76 -15.25 15.46
CA LEU A 374 -13.77 -15.00 14.45
C LEU A 374 -15.13 -15.46 14.99
N ASP A 375 -16.04 -14.51 15.22
CA ASP A 375 -17.38 -14.75 15.78
C ASP A 375 -17.36 -15.60 17.07
N GLY A 376 -16.42 -15.31 17.97
CA GLY A 376 -16.24 -16.02 19.24
C GLY A 376 -15.60 -17.41 19.12
N LYS A 377 -15.13 -17.80 17.93
CA LYS A 377 -14.39 -19.05 17.69
C LYS A 377 -12.91 -18.76 17.50
N ALA A 378 -12.07 -19.63 18.05
CA ALA A 378 -10.63 -19.58 17.84
C ALA A 378 -10.27 -20.19 16.48
N ILE A 379 -9.49 -19.48 15.67
CA ILE A 379 -8.86 -19.94 14.43
C ILE A 379 -7.37 -20.07 14.69
N PHE A 380 -6.80 -21.25 14.45
CA PHE A 380 -5.41 -21.55 14.83
C PHE A 380 -4.79 -22.62 13.93
N ARG A 381 -3.49 -22.84 14.11
CA ARG A 381 -2.72 -23.89 13.44
C ARG A 381 -2.65 -25.16 14.30
N SER A 382 -2.77 -26.34 13.70
CA SER A 382 -2.43 -27.60 14.39
C SER A 382 -2.01 -28.76 13.48
N SER A 383 -1.08 -29.58 13.98
CA SER A 383 -0.52 -30.80 13.36
C SER A 383 -1.12 -32.13 13.88
N THR A 384 -2.15 -32.12 14.72
CA THR A 384 -2.64 -33.33 15.42
C THR A 384 -3.25 -34.43 14.54
N ASN A 385 -3.39 -34.23 13.23
CA ASN A 385 -3.92 -35.27 12.34
C ASN A 385 -2.83 -36.26 11.89
N ALA A 386 -3.06 -37.56 12.13
CA ALA A 386 -2.15 -38.67 11.83
C ALA A 386 -1.82 -38.91 10.34
N ALA A 387 -2.29 -38.05 9.42
CA ALA A 387 -2.10 -38.21 7.98
C ALA A 387 -1.84 -36.91 7.18
N GLY A 388 -1.75 -35.72 7.79
CA GLY A 388 -1.87 -34.45 7.04
C GLY A 388 -0.95 -33.27 7.38
N GLY A 389 -0.04 -33.36 8.36
CA GLY A 389 0.81 -32.20 8.70
C GLY A 389 0.04 -31.07 9.41
N SER A 390 0.63 -29.87 9.46
CA SER A 390 0.12 -28.70 10.21
C SER A 390 -0.83 -27.85 9.36
N GLU A 391 -2.08 -27.78 9.78
CA GLU A 391 -3.20 -27.25 8.99
C GLU A 391 -4.05 -26.23 9.77
N LEU A 392 -5.11 -25.71 9.15
CA LEU A 392 -6.02 -24.72 9.73
C LEU A 392 -7.14 -25.37 10.54
N TRP A 393 -7.27 -24.95 11.79
CA TRP A 393 -8.26 -25.47 12.75
C TRP A 393 -9.17 -24.38 13.29
N ILE A 394 -10.33 -24.81 13.80
CA ILE A 394 -11.32 -23.96 14.45
C ILE A 394 -11.80 -24.58 15.76
N SER A 395 -12.13 -23.74 16.76
CA SER A 395 -12.81 -24.16 17.99
C SER A 395 -13.86 -23.16 18.44
N ASP A 396 -15.04 -23.66 18.80
CA ASP A 396 -16.12 -22.89 19.46
C ASP A 396 -16.11 -22.97 21.00
N GLY A 397 -15.08 -23.61 21.56
CA GLY A 397 -14.97 -23.88 22.99
C GLY A 397 -15.62 -25.21 23.40
N THR A 398 -16.00 -26.07 22.47
CA THR A 398 -16.45 -27.45 22.74
C THR A 398 -15.49 -28.47 22.13
N ALA A 399 -15.42 -29.68 22.70
CA ALA A 399 -14.58 -30.73 22.14
C ALA A 399 -15.05 -31.14 20.73
N ALA A 400 -16.36 -31.18 20.51
CA ALA A 400 -16.94 -31.50 19.20
C ALA A 400 -16.74 -30.39 18.15
N GLY A 401 -16.74 -29.12 18.59
CA GLY A 401 -16.49 -27.98 17.71
C GLY A 401 -15.00 -27.66 17.53
N THR A 402 -14.10 -28.39 18.19
CA THR A 402 -12.64 -28.28 18.00
C THR A 402 -12.21 -29.28 16.93
N GLN A 403 -12.01 -28.79 15.71
CA GLN A 403 -11.81 -29.64 14.55
C GLN A 403 -11.00 -28.96 13.45
N LEU A 404 -10.44 -29.77 12.55
CA LEU A 404 -9.83 -29.30 11.31
C LEU A 404 -10.86 -28.47 10.54
N LEU A 405 -10.55 -27.21 10.29
CA LEU A 405 -11.40 -26.34 9.48
C LEU A 405 -11.21 -26.68 8.00
N LYS A 406 -9.96 -26.81 7.56
CA LYS A 406 -9.63 -27.23 6.20
C LYS A 406 -8.19 -27.74 6.11
N ASP A 407 -8.01 -28.82 5.38
CA ASP A 407 -6.72 -29.24 4.84
C ASP A 407 -6.40 -28.36 3.63
N LEU A 408 -5.42 -27.46 3.79
CA LEU A 408 -5.01 -26.51 2.76
C LEU A 408 -3.95 -27.11 1.82
N ASN A 409 -3.31 -28.22 2.22
CA ASN A 409 -2.29 -28.89 1.45
C ASN A 409 -2.40 -30.42 1.57
N ALA A 410 -3.12 -31.02 0.64
CA ALA A 410 -3.33 -32.47 0.62
C ALA A 410 -2.03 -33.32 0.52
N SER A 411 -0.88 -32.71 0.24
CA SER A 411 0.42 -33.39 0.09
C SER A 411 1.38 -33.19 1.25
N GLY A 412 1.03 -32.39 2.27
CA GLY A 412 1.91 -32.10 3.40
C GLY A 412 1.41 -30.95 4.26
N SER A 413 2.30 -30.36 5.06
CA SER A 413 1.95 -29.29 6.00
C SER A 413 1.77 -27.94 5.30
N SER A 414 0.64 -27.26 5.50
CA SER A 414 0.41 -25.89 5.03
C SER A 414 0.92 -24.80 5.95
N ARG A 415 1.17 -25.11 7.23
CA ARG A 415 1.74 -24.21 8.25
C ARG A 415 1.12 -22.79 8.26
N PRO A 416 -0.19 -22.61 8.55
CA PRO A 416 -0.79 -21.28 8.62
C PRO A 416 -0.13 -20.36 9.67
N PHE A 417 0.06 -19.08 9.34
CA PHE A 417 0.64 -18.05 10.21
C PHE A 417 0.13 -16.63 9.87
N ASP A 418 0.43 -15.65 10.73
CA ASP A 418 0.05 -14.24 10.61
C ASP A 418 -1.46 -14.01 10.36
N PHE A 419 -2.28 -14.47 11.31
CA PHE A 419 -3.73 -14.28 11.24
C PHE A 419 -4.13 -12.81 11.45
N TYR A 420 -4.71 -12.20 10.43
CA TYR A 420 -5.20 -10.83 10.42
C TYR A 420 -6.72 -10.77 10.28
N MET A 421 -7.39 -10.15 11.25
CA MET A 421 -8.83 -9.90 11.18
C MET A 421 -9.12 -8.72 10.26
N ALA A 422 -9.84 -8.95 9.17
CA ALA A 422 -10.27 -7.91 8.23
C ALA A 422 -11.71 -8.12 7.76
N ASN A 423 -12.54 -7.08 7.84
CA ASN A 423 -13.88 -7.06 7.25
C ASN A 423 -14.73 -8.31 7.61
N GLY A 424 -14.65 -8.76 8.88
CA GLY A 424 -15.37 -9.93 9.38
C GLY A 424 -14.82 -11.28 8.90
N ARG A 425 -13.57 -11.34 8.43
CA ARG A 425 -12.87 -12.55 7.99
C ARG A 425 -11.45 -12.57 8.56
N VAL A 426 -10.82 -13.73 8.49
CA VAL A 426 -9.39 -13.89 8.83
C VAL A 426 -8.61 -14.07 7.53
N LEU A 427 -7.65 -13.17 7.27
CA LEU A 427 -6.60 -13.38 6.29
C LEU A 427 -5.40 -14.02 6.98
N PHE A 428 -4.66 -14.86 6.27
CA PHE A 428 -3.48 -15.52 6.83
C PHE A 428 -2.60 -16.05 5.70
N ASN A 429 -1.33 -16.27 6.02
CA ASN A 429 -0.36 -16.87 5.12
C ASN A 429 -0.32 -18.38 5.33
N ALA A 430 -0.21 -19.15 4.26
CA ALA A 430 -0.04 -20.61 4.30
C ALA A 430 0.76 -21.09 3.09
N ASN A 431 1.18 -22.36 3.10
CA ASN A 431 2.03 -22.98 2.07
C ASN A 431 3.25 -22.10 1.74
N TYR A 432 3.89 -21.60 2.80
CA TYR A 432 5.05 -20.70 2.78
C TYR A 432 4.75 -19.26 2.34
N ASN A 433 4.11 -19.05 1.18
CA ASN A 433 3.95 -17.71 0.61
C ASN A 433 2.61 -17.49 -0.14
N GLU A 434 1.57 -18.26 0.19
CA GLU A 434 0.24 -18.03 -0.33
C GLU A 434 -0.61 -17.20 0.63
N LEU A 435 -1.41 -16.27 0.09
CA LEU A 435 -2.42 -15.55 0.87
C LEU A 435 -3.74 -16.29 0.85
N TRP A 436 -4.32 -16.52 2.02
CA TRP A 436 -5.60 -17.20 2.21
C TRP A 436 -6.58 -16.33 3.00
N VAL A 437 -7.87 -16.65 2.88
CA VAL A 437 -8.94 -16.06 3.68
C VAL A 437 -9.88 -17.14 4.20
N THR A 438 -10.48 -16.91 5.37
CA THR A 438 -11.56 -17.72 5.91
C THR A 438 -12.65 -16.89 6.59
N ASP A 439 -13.89 -17.36 6.47
CA ASP A 439 -15.07 -16.91 7.24
C ASP A 439 -15.42 -17.90 8.38
N GLY A 440 -14.51 -18.81 8.70
CA GLY A 440 -14.73 -19.85 9.71
C GLY A 440 -15.45 -21.09 9.17
N THR A 441 -15.70 -21.17 7.86
CA THR A 441 -16.25 -22.36 7.19
C THR A 441 -15.27 -22.95 6.18
N ALA A 442 -15.32 -24.28 5.97
CA ALA A 442 -14.47 -24.95 4.97
C ALA A 442 -14.72 -24.44 3.53
N ALA A 443 -15.95 -24.01 3.23
CA ALA A 443 -16.34 -23.48 1.93
C ALA A 443 -15.84 -22.04 1.72
N GLY A 444 -15.90 -21.18 2.75
CA GLY A 444 -15.37 -19.83 2.70
C GLY A 444 -13.85 -19.74 2.90
N THR A 445 -13.20 -20.84 3.31
CA THR A 445 -11.73 -20.93 3.40
C THR A 445 -11.12 -21.19 2.03
N ARG A 446 -10.35 -20.23 1.49
CA ARG A 446 -9.79 -20.34 0.13
C ARG A 446 -8.57 -19.45 -0.08
N ARG A 447 -7.76 -19.82 -1.08
CA ARG A 447 -6.60 -19.04 -1.53
C ARG A 447 -7.06 -17.79 -2.28
N LEU A 448 -6.46 -16.66 -1.95
CA LEU A 448 -6.63 -15.38 -2.62
C LEU A 448 -5.50 -15.11 -3.62
N MET A 449 -4.27 -15.43 -3.23
CA MET A 449 -3.06 -15.22 -4.03
C MET A 449 -2.20 -16.48 -3.99
N ALA A 450 -1.69 -16.89 -5.15
CA ALA A 450 -0.74 -17.99 -5.24
C ALA A 450 0.65 -17.52 -4.81
N GLY A 451 1.43 -18.44 -4.24
CA GLY A 451 2.82 -18.21 -3.91
C GLY A 451 3.69 -18.07 -5.15
N VAL A 452 4.81 -17.37 -4.98
CA VAL A 452 5.79 -17.13 -6.03
C VAL A 452 7.02 -17.99 -5.74
N SER A 453 7.28 -19.00 -6.57
CA SER A 453 8.49 -19.82 -6.47
C SER A 453 9.53 -19.28 -7.44
N ASP A 454 10.57 -18.61 -6.96
CA ASP A 454 11.74 -18.25 -7.78
C ASP A 454 12.97 -19.00 -7.29
N ASP A 455 13.40 -20.02 -8.05
CA ASP A 455 14.63 -20.79 -7.78
C ASP A 455 15.88 -19.88 -7.69
N ASP A 456 15.91 -18.72 -8.38
CA ASP A 456 17.04 -17.78 -8.36
C ASP A 456 17.05 -16.87 -7.12
N PHE A 457 15.91 -16.67 -6.45
CA PHE A 457 15.82 -15.93 -5.17
C PHE A 457 16.35 -16.78 -4.00
N PHE A 458 16.34 -18.11 -4.16
CA PHE A 458 16.75 -19.07 -3.12
C PHE A 458 18.27 -19.25 -3.01
N GLU A 459 19.08 -18.86 -4.01
CA GLU A 459 20.54 -19.07 -3.97
C GLU A 459 21.34 -17.92 -3.34
N ALA A 460 20.73 -16.77 -3.02
CA ALA A 460 21.48 -15.59 -2.56
C ALA A 460 21.76 -15.51 -1.04
N ASN A 461 21.14 -16.35 -0.21
CA ASN A 461 21.41 -16.36 1.23
C ASN A 461 22.14 -17.65 1.64
N GLU A 462 23.48 -17.59 1.67
CA GLU A 462 24.32 -18.53 2.44
C GLU A 462 23.94 -18.42 3.94
N GLY A 463 22.82 -19.05 4.31
CA GLY A 463 22.22 -18.93 5.65
C GLY A 463 20.78 -19.46 5.77
N GLY A 464 20.09 -19.79 4.66
CA GLY A 464 18.85 -20.57 4.69
C GLY A 464 17.58 -19.82 5.11
N ASN A 465 17.56 -18.48 5.07
CA ASN A 465 16.44 -17.66 5.56
C ASN A 465 15.57 -17.01 4.45
N ALA A 466 15.68 -17.43 3.19
CA ALA A 466 15.03 -16.81 2.02
C ALA A 466 13.48 -16.94 1.95
N TYR A 467 12.83 -17.55 2.94
CA TYR A 467 11.41 -17.91 2.90
C TYR A 467 10.44 -16.77 3.27
N TYR A 468 10.92 -15.68 3.88
CA TYR A 468 10.05 -14.70 4.55
C TYR A 468 9.74 -13.46 3.74
N GLU A 469 10.55 -13.18 2.72
CA GLU A 469 10.48 -11.90 2.04
C GLU A 469 9.24 -11.84 1.14
N THR A 470 8.90 -12.90 0.40
CA THR A 470 7.78 -12.90 -0.56
C THR A 470 6.38 -12.98 0.07
N VAL A 471 6.29 -12.91 1.41
CA VAL A 471 5.03 -13.13 2.13
C VAL A 471 4.23 -11.83 2.21
N PRO A 472 2.94 -11.84 1.83
CA PRO A 472 2.05 -10.71 2.03
C PRO A 472 2.02 -10.21 3.47
N SER A 473 2.19 -8.89 3.65
CA SER A 473 2.38 -8.28 4.97
C SER A 473 1.84 -6.85 5.04
N GLY A 474 1.80 -6.25 6.23
CA GLY A 474 1.35 -4.87 6.42
C GLY A 474 -0.15 -4.66 6.20
N PHE A 475 -0.99 -5.66 6.50
CA PHE A 475 -2.43 -5.61 6.23
C PHE A 475 -3.13 -4.43 6.93
N THR A 476 -3.83 -3.62 6.14
CA THR A 476 -4.60 -2.46 6.60
C THR A 476 -5.97 -2.43 5.92
N SER A 477 -7.04 -2.39 6.71
CA SER A 477 -8.41 -2.39 6.17
C SER A 477 -8.94 -0.97 5.99
N LEU A 478 -9.51 -0.69 4.82
CA LEU A 478 -10.14 0.59 4.48
C LEU A 478 -11.36 0.35 3.58
N ALA A 479 -12.50 0.92 3.96
CA ALA A 479 -13.74 0.91 3.19
C ALA A 479 -14.17 -0.48 2.65
N GLY A 480 -14.03 -1.53 3.46
CA GLY A 480 -14.42 -2.89 3.09
C GLY A 480 -13.42 -3.66 2.23
N LYS A 481 -12.26 -3.05 1.91
CA LYS A 481 -11.11 -3.69 1.28
C LYS A 481 -9.95 -3.81 2.28
N THR A 482 -8.97 -4.64 1.95
CA THR A 482 -7.73 -4.80 2.72
C THR A 482 -6.55 -4.58 1.80
N TYR A 483 -5.70 -3.64 2.16
CA TYR A 483 -4.47 -3.28 1.45
C TYR A 483 -3.27 -3.90 2.16
N PHE A 484 -2.28 -4.33 1.40
CA PHE A 484 -1.11 -5.02 1.92
C PHE A 484 0.05 -4.91 0.95
N GLN A 485 1.27 -5.09 1.45
CA GLN A 485 2.44 -5.30 0.62
C GLN A 485 2.37 -6.73 0.07
N GLY A 486 2.45 -6.88 -1.25
CA GLY A 486 2.46 -8.18 -1.92
C GLY A 486 3.55 -8.24 -2.99
N TYR A 487 3.91 -9.46 -3.41
CA TYR A 487 5.02 -9.71 -4.31
C TYR A 487 4.62 -10.56 -5.51
N ASP A 488 5.14 -10.22 -6.70
CA ASP A 488 5.24 -11.16 -7.82
C ASP A 488 6.52 -10.95 -8.66
N LEU A 489 6.84 -11.92 -9.52
CA LEU A 489 8.06 -11.91 -10.35
C LEU A 489 8.12 -10.74 -11.34
N SER A 490 6.96 -10.19 -11.72
CA SER A 490 6.85 -9.17 -12.76
C SER A 490 6.91 -7.76 -12.20
N HIS A 491 6.62 -7.59 -10.91
CA HIS A 491 6.41 -6.31 -10.24
C HIS A 491 7.28 -6.12 -8.99
N GLY A 492 7.87 -7.18 -8.42
CA GLY A 492 8.52 -7.09 -7.12
C GLY A 492 7.50 -6.80 -6.00
N PHE A 493 7.97 -6.18 -4.91
CA PHE A 493 7.12 -5.77 -3.78
C PHE A 493 6.35 -4.50 -4.08
N GLU A 494 5.04 -4.61 -4.17
CA GLU A 494 4.14 -3.51 -4.52
C GLU A 494 2.92 -3.47 -3.61
N LEU A 495 2.06 -2.47 -3.80
CA LEU A 495 0.82 -2.36 -3.06
C LEU A 495 -0.27 -3.22 -3.72
N TRP A 496 -0.87 -4.11 -2.94
CA TRP A 496 -1.96 -4.97 -3.36
C TRP A 496 -3.22 -4.69 -2.56
N VAL A 497 -4.36 -5.06 -3.14
CA VAL A 497 -5.68 -4.92 -2.52
C VAL A 497 -6.46 -6.22 -2.65
N THR A 498 -7.29 -6.52 -1.65
CA THR A 498 -8.29 -7.60 -1.70
C THR A 498 -9.63 -7.17 -1.10
N ASP A 499 -10.72 -7.63 -1.72
CA ASP A 499 -12.09 -7.60 -1.15
C ASP A 499 -12.45 -8.90 -0.41
N GLY A 500 -11.47 -9.79 -0.22
CA GLY A 500 -11.65 -11.14 0.29
C GLY A 500 -12.03 -12.15 -0.79
N THR A 501 -11.91 -11.81 -2.07
CA THR A 501 -12.08 -12.70 -3.22
C THR A 501 -10.86 -12.77 -4.12
N ALA A 502 -10.59 -13.94 -4.71
CA ALA A 502 -9.47 -14.10 -5.65
C ALA A 502 -9.57 -13.17 -6.88
N ALA A 503 -10.79 -12.88 -7.35
CA ALA A 503 -11.00 -11.96 -8.48
C ALA A 503 -10.81 -10.49 -8.09
N GLY A 504 -11.15 -10.12 -6.85
CA GLY A 504 -10.91 -8.80 -6.28
C GLY A 504 -9.57 -8.68 -5.56
N THR A 505 -8.67 -9.66 -5.73
CA THR A 505 -7.29 -9.60 -5.23
C THR A 505 -6.37 -9.25 -6.38
N SER A 506 -5.80 -8.04 -6.37
CA SER A 506 -4.99 -7.54 -7.47
C SER A 506 -3.97 -6.51 -7.00
N LEU A 507 -2.96 -6.30 -7.84
CA LEU A 507 -2.04 -5.18 -7.73
C LEU A 507 -2.85 -3.88 -7.81
N VAL A 508 -2.55 -2.91 -6.94
CA VAL A 508 -3.16 -1.56 -7.00
C VAL A 508 -2.48 -0.76 -8.10
N ALA A 509 -1.16 -0.68 -8.04
CA ALA A 509 -0.31 -0.06 -9.04
C ALA A 509 1.11 -0.61 -8.89
N ASP A 510 1.84 -0.68 -10.00
CA ASP A 510 3.29 -0.91 -10.03
C ASP A 510 3.98 0.45 -9.94
N LEU A 511 4.32 0.83 -8.71
CA LEU A 511 4.89 2.14 -8.37
C LEU A 511 6.38 2.20 -8.74
N ASN A 512 7.06 1.06 -8.83
CA ASN A 512 8.44 0.97 -9.31
C ASN A 512 8.55 0.07 -10.55
N PRO A 513 8.57 0.63 -11.76
CA PRO A 513 8.37 -0.14 -12.98
C PRO A 513 9.30 -1.36 -13.18
N GLY A 514 8.70 -2.54 -13.33
CA GLY A 514 9.38 -3.79 -13.70
C GLY A 514 9.52 -4.73 -12.50
N SER A 515 10.51 -5.62 -12.52
CA SER A 515 10.68 -6.62 -11.45
C SER A 515 11.26 -6.05 -10.14
N ALA A 516 11.50 -4.75 -10.07
CA ALA A 516 12.02 -4.09 -8.87
C ALA A 516 10.83 -3.54 -8.07
N GLY A 517 10.71 -3.91 -6.79
CA GLY A 517 9.59 -3.43 -5.97
C GLY A 517 9.73 -1.97 -5.53
N SER A 518 8.60 -1.36 -5.19
CA SER A 518 8.48 -0.09 -4.47
C SER A 518 8.49 -0.24 -2.94
N TYR A 519 8.34 -1.46 -2.42
CA TYR A 519 8.35 -1.76 -0.98
C TYR A 519 7.42 -0.86 -0.15
N PRO A 520 6.08 -0.91 -0.33
CA PRO A 520 5.15 -0.13 0.48
C PRO A 520 5.31 -0.41 1.98
N ARG A 521 5.51 0.65 2.77
CA ARG A 521 5.76 0.63 4.21
C ARG A 521 4.83 1.62 4.92
N GLY A 522 4.59 1.36 6.20
CA GLY A 522 3.85 2.31 7.05
C GLY A 522 2.39 2.53 6.66
N LEU A 523 1.73 1.50 6.11
CA LEU A 523 0.31 1.56 5.76
C LEU A 523 -0.52 1.95 7.00
N ALA A 524 -1.22 3.08 6.91
CA ALA A 524 -2.06 3.57 8.00
C ALA A 524 -3.30 4.27 7.45
N VAL A 525 -4.45 4.03 8.07
CA VAL A 525 -5.67 4.81 7.77
C VAL A 525 -5.67 6.07 8.62
N VAL A 526 -5.58 7.23 7.98
CA VAL A 526 -5.62 8.55 8.62
C VAL A 526 -6.69 9.38 7.95
N ASN A 527 -7.64 9.91 8.72
CA ASN A 527 -8.74 10.74 8.23
C ASN A 527 -9.55 10.13 7.07
N GLY A 528 -9.67 8.80 7.03
CA GLY A 528 -10.41 8.07 6.01
C GLY A 528 -9.64 7.78 4.72
N GLN A 529 -8.36 8.15 4.65
CA GLN A 529 -7.45 7.81 3.54
C GLN A 529 -6.40 6.80 4.00
N LEU A 530 -5.97 5.92 3.09
CA LEU A 530 -4.82 5.05 3.35
C LEU A 530 -3.55 5.81 2.95
N MET A 531 -2.67 6.03 3.91
CA MET A 531 -1.37 6.66 3.72
C MET A 531 -0.27 5.60 3.80
N PHE A 532 0.75 5.71 2.96
CA PHE A 532 1.91 4.82 2.98
C PHE A 532 3.12 5.46 2.30
N ILE A 533 4.30 4.88 2.52
CA ILE A 533 5.55 5.28 1.87
C ILE A 533 5.96 4.15 0.94
N ALA A 534 6.31 4.47 -0.30
CA ALA A 534 6.78 3.50 -1.28
C ALA A 534 7.76 4.15 -2.25
N GLY A 535 8.84 3.44 -2.57
CA GLY A 535 9.96 3.95 -3.34
C GLY A 535 10.55 5.20 -2.68
N ASN A 536 10.54 6.31 -3.41
CA ASN A 536 11.03 7.60 -2.95
C ASN A 536 9.94 8.59 -2.54
N GLY A 537 8.69 8.15 -2.40
CA GLY A 537 7.53 9.03 -2.24
C GLY A 537 6.58 8.63 -1.12
N VAL A 538 5.80 9.62 -0.69
CA VAL A 538 4.59 9.43 0.12
C VAL A 538 3.41 9.27 -0.83
N TRP A 539 2.54 8.33 -0.50
CA TRP A 539 1.36 8.00 -1.28
C TRP A 539 0.12 7.97 -0.42
N ALA A 540 -1.01 8.34 -1.03
CA ALA A 540 -2.33 8.20 -0.43
C ALA A 540 -3.32 7.55 -1.40
N ILE A 541 -4.25 6.80 -0.82
CA ILE A 541 -5.42 6.24 -1.49
C ILE A 541 -6.68 6.81 -0.83
N ASP A 542 -7.48 7.49 -1.63
CA ASP A 542 -8.84 7.90 -1.27
C ASP A 542 -9.84 6.81 -1.70
N PRO A 543 -10.61 6.22 -0.77
CA PRO A 543 -11.58 5.18 -1.09
C PRO A 543 -12.96 5.73 -1.46
N SER A 544 -13.18 7.05 -1.42
CA SER A 544 -14.45 7.68 -1.74
C SER A 544 -14.72 7.77 -3.25
N SER A 545 -13.70 7.60 -4.09
CA SER A 545 -13.83 7.39 -5.51
C SER A 545 -14.24 5.93 -5.82
N GLU A 546 -15.03 5.73 -6.88
CA GLU A 546 -15.42 4.37 -7.31
C GLU A 546 -14.20 3.51 -7.68
N THR A 547 -13.08 4.16 -8.03
CA THR A 547 -11.76 3.60 -8.33
C THR A 547 -10.69 4.24 -7.45
N PRO A 548 -9.84 3.48 -6.73
CA PRO A 548 -8.80 4.04 -5.88
C PRO A 548 -7.95 5.06 -6.63
N THR A 549 -7.99 6.32 -6.19
CA THR A 549 -7.17 7.39 -6.77
C THR A 549 -5.82 7.39 -6.08
N LEU A 550 -4.74 7.30 -6.85
CA LEU A 550 -3.38 7.33 -6.33
C LEU A 550 -2.85 8.77 -6.37
N SER A 551 -2.48 9.31 -5.21
CA SER A 551 -1.85 10.63 -5.09
C SER A 551 -0.48 10.50 -4.43
N GLY A 552 0.51 11.25 -4.94
CA GLY A 552 1.86 11.31 -4.40
C GLY A 552 2.38 12.75 -4.39
N ALA A 553 3.30 13.12 -3.49
CA ALA A 553 3.88 14.47 -3.41
C ALA A 553 5.41 14.42 -3.47
N GLY A 554 5.98 15.36 -4.25
CA GLY A 554 7.41 15.61 -4.39
C GLY A 554 8.15 14.65 -5.34
N GLY A 555 9.12 15.20 -6.06
CA GLY A 555 10.05 14.46 -6.92
C GLY A 555 9.45 13.90 -8.20
N ARG A 556 10.35 13.32 -9.02
CA ARG A 556 10.04 12.66 -10.28
C ARG A 556 9.47 11.28 -9.99
N ARG A 557 8.19 11.08 -10.31
CA ARG A 557 7.47 9.82 -10.08
C ARG A 557 7.36 9.01 -11.36
N SER A 558 7.21 7.68 -11.24
CA SER A 558 6.93 6.80 -12.37
C SER A 558 5.72 5.95 -12.07
N PHE A 559 4.77 5.91 -13.00
CA PHE A 559 3.53 5.14 -12.90
C PHE A 559 3.51 4.12 -14.02
N THR A 560 3.30 2.84 -13.73
CA THR A 560 3.17 1.81 -14.78
C THR A 560 1.72 1.41 -14.95
N VAL A 561 1.24 1.42 -16.20
CA VAL A 561 -0.10 0.96 -16.58
C VAL A 561 0.01 -0.14 -17.63
N ARG A 562 -0.69 -1.25 -17.38
CA ARG A 562 -0.73 -2.43 -18.23
C ARG A 562 -2.06 -2.59 -18.93
N THR A 563 -2.02 -3.31 -20.06
CA THR A 563 -3.26 -3.73 -20.71
C THR A 563 -4.08 -4.61 -19.76
N GLY A 564 -5.28 -4.13 -19.41
CA GLY A 564 -6.23 -4.83 -18.54
C GLY A 564 -6.41 -4.23 -17.15
N ASP A 565 -5.64 -3.20 -16.77
CA ASP A 565 -5.69 -2.58 -15.44
C ASP A 565 -7.00 -1.83 -15.14
N GLY A 566 -7.94 -1.77 -16.10
CA GLY A 566 -9.18 -1.02 -15.94
C GLY A 566 -8.94 0.48 -16.03
N THR A 567 -9.47 1.25 -15.09
CA THR A 567 -9.29 2.70 -15.01
C THR A 567 -8.30 3.03 -13.89
N VAL A 568 -7.21 3.71 -14.24
CA VAL A 568 -6.18 4.18 -13.30
C VAL A 568 -6.28 5.69 -13.18
N GLU A 569 -6.58 6.19 -11.99
CA GLU A 569 -6.66 7.62 -11.70
C GLU A 569 -5.40 8.08 -10.96
N ILE A 570 -4.74 9.10 -11.51
CA ILE A 570 -3.47 9.64 -11.00
C ILE A 570 -3.67 11.12 -10.70
N ALA A 571 -3.51 11.50 -9.44
CA ALA A 571 -3.52 12.88 -9.00
C ALA A 571 -2.11 13.49 -8.98
N ASN A 572 -2.04 14.82 -9.08
CA ASN A 572 -0.78 15.59 -8.99
C ASN A 572 0.29 15.18 -10.01
N PHE A 573 -0.06 14.66 -11.19
CA PHE A 573 0.90 14.21 -12.19
C PHE A 573 1.72 15.39 -12.75
N GLY A 574 3.05 15.33 -12.64
CA GLY A 574 3.98 16.37 -13.08
C GLY A 574 4.25 16.33 -14.58
N GLY A 575 3.79 17.35 -15.32
CA GLY A 575 3.95 17.47 -16.78
C GLY A 575 5.17 18.29 -17.22
N TYR A 576 5.66 18.07 -18.44
CA TYR A 576 6.66 18.97 -19.06
C TYR A 576 6.02 20.03 -19.98
N GLY A 577 5.02 19.62 -20.78
CA GLY A 577 4.38 20.43 -21.81
C GLY A 577 5.31 20.90 -22.94
N THR A 578 4.97 22.00 -23.62
CA THR A 578 5.78 22.57 -24.72
C THR A 578 6.81 23.62 -24.28
N GLY A 579 6.89 23.91 -22.97
CA GLY A 579 7.72 24.97 -22.37
C GLY A 579 9.15 24.57 -21.98
N SER A 580 9.89 25.49 -21.36
CA SER A 580 11.18 25.17 -20.71
C SER A 580 11.00 25.14 -19.20
N LEU A 581 11.09 23.96 -18.60
CA LEU A 581 11.07 23.79 -17.14
C LEU A 581 12.37 24.26 -16.49
N SER A 582 12.26 24.86 -15.30
CA SER A 582 13.37 25.09 -14.37
C SER A 582 13.99 23.77 -13.89
N THR A 583 15.18 23.82 -13.28
CA THR A 583 15.83 22.62 -12.71
C THR A 583 14.96 21.95 -11.66
N THR A 584 14.21 22.73 -10.87
CA THR A 584 13.29 22.22 -9.86
C THR A 584 12.09 21.55 -10.51
N GLU A 585 11.46 22.17 -11.50
CA GLU A 585 10.31 21.56 -12.19
C GLU A 585 10.71 20.29 -12.96
N LYS A 586 11.93 20.21 -13.48
CA LYS A 586 12.46 18.96 -14.09
C LYS A 586 12.66 17.84 -13.07
N ALA A 587 12.94 18.19 -11.82
CA ALA A 587 13.07 17.22 -10.73
C ALA A 587 11.71 16.66 -10.30
N GLU A 588 10.61 17.31 -10.68
CA GLU A 588 9.21 16.94 -10.40
C GLU A 588 8.51 16.32 -11.63
N LEU A 589 9.23 16.08 -12.72
CA LEU A 589 8.65 15.56 -13.96
C LEU A 589 8.28 14.08 -13.82
N ASP A 590 7.00 13.76 -13.93
CA ASP A 590 6.52 12.38 -13.82
C ASP A 590 6.55 11.63 -15.15
N THR A 591 6.57 10.31 -15.06
CA THR A 591 6.60 9.41 -16.22
C THR A 591 5.52 8.33 -16.09
N LEU A 592 4.75 8.13 -17.15
CA LEU A 592 3.79 7.06 -17.34
C LEU A 592 4.41 5.99 -18.25
N ARG A 593 4.63 4.79 -17.74
CA ARG A 593 5.13 3.64 -18.50
C ARG A 593 3.97 2.73 -18.90
N LEU A 594 3.83 2.49 -20.20
CA LEU A 594 2.77 1.69 -20.76
C LEU A 594 3.30 0.33 -21.21
N ILE A 595 2.66 -0.76 -20.77
CA ILE A 595 3.10 -2.13 -21.07
C ILE A 595 1.92 -2.98 -21.57
N GLY A 596 2.11 -3.66 -22.70
CA GLY A 596 1.11 -4.55 -23.27
C GLY A 596 0.71 -4.18 -24.70
N SER A 597 0.05 -5.12 -25.38
CA SER A 597 -0.21 -5.00 -26.81
C SER A 597 -1.20 -3.89 -27.11
N GLY A 598 -0.87 -3.00 -28.04
CA GLY A 598 -1.74 -1.91 -28.49
C GLY A 598 -1.62 -0.61 -27.70
N LEU A 599 -0.81 -0.58 -26.63
CA LEU A 599 -0.45 0.66 -25.93
C LEU A 599 0.71 1.36 -26.66
N ASP A 600 0.42 1.83 -27.87
CA ASP A 600 1.37 2.52 -28.77
C ASP A 600 0.83 3.91 -29.19
N PRO A 601 1.72 4.83 -29.60
CA PRO A 601 1.34 6.22 -29.87
C PRO A 601 0.22 6.36 -30.91
N ARG A 602 0.26 5.58 -32.00
CA ARG A 602 -0.71 5.72 -33.12
C ARG A 602 -2.13 5.35 -32.73
N ARG A 603 -2.28 4.51 -31.70
CA ARG A 603 -3.58 4.11 -31.14
C ARG A 603 -3.98 4.96 -29.94
N MET A 604 -3.07 5.77 -29.39
CA MET A 604 -3.36 6.61 -28.25
C MET A 604 -4.42 7.65 -28.62
N LEU A 605 -5.41 7.78 -27.75
CA LEU A 605 -6.48 8.75 -27.79
C LEU A 605 -6.38 9.58 -26.52
N LEU A 606 -6.33 10.90 -26.67
CA LEU A 606 -6.28 11.85 -25.56
C LEU A 606 -7.56 12.66 -25.57
N GLN A 607 -8.20 12.85 -24.42
CA GLN A 607 -9.40 13.66 -24.33
C GLN A 607 -9.36 14.52 -23.06
N GLN A 608 -9.49 15.83 -23.22
CA GLN A 608 -9.71 16.73 -22.10
C GLN A 608 -11.16 16.58 -21.60
N GLN A 609 -11.35 16.22 -20.34
CA GLN A 609 -12.65 16.08 -19.68
C GLN A 609 -12.71 17.00 -18.46
N GLY A 610 -13.18 18.24 -18.65
CA GLY A 610 -13.10 19.25 -17.59
C GLY A 610 -11.65 19.58 -17.27
N ALA A 611 -11.24 19.44 -16.01
CA ALA A 611 -9.86 19.68 -15.58
C ALA A 611 -8.93 18.48 -15.86
N ASP A 612 -9.47 17.30 -16.17
CA ASP A 612 -8.71 16.05 -16.23
C ASP A 612 -8.33 15.68 -17.68
N LEU A 613 -7.17 15.06 -17.85
CA LEU A 613 -6.75 14.47 -19.12
C LEU A 613 -6.99 12.96 -19.09
N VAL A 614 -7.78 12.47 -20.04
CA VAL A 614 -8.08 11.05 -20.20
C VAL A 614 -7.26 10.47 -21.33
N LEU A 615 -6.53 9.39 -21.04
CA LEU A 615 -5.78 8.60 -22.02
C LEU A 615 -6.48 7.25 -22.23
N ALA A 616 -6.73 6.92 -23.49
CA ALA A 616 -7.27 5.63 -23.92
C ALA A 616 -6.54 5.15 -25.18
N PHE A 617 -6.83 3.92 -25.63
CA PHE A 617 -6.17 3.33 -26.80
C PHE A 617 -7.19 2.65 -27.71
N GLU A 618 -7.17 3.01 -29.00
CA GLU A 618 -8.06 2.43 -30.01
C GLU A 618 -7.86 0.91 -30.11
N GLY A 619 -8.97 0.16 -29.95
CA GLY A 619 -8.96 -1.30 -30.00
C GLY A 619 -8.38 -1.98 -28.76
N VAL A 620 -8.11 -1.25 -27.68
CA VAL A 620 -7.67 -1.80 -26.38
C VAL A 620 -8.78 -1.57 -25.36
N ALA A 621 -9.55 -2.63 -25.07
CA ALA A 621 -10.60 -2.58 -24.06
C ALA A 621 -10.01 -2.62 -22.63
N ASN A 622 -10.74 -2.05 -21.67
CA ASN A 622 -10.43 -2.13 -20.24
C ASN A 622 -9.04 -1.60 -19.85
N THR A 623 -8.58 -0.50 -20.49
CA THR A 623 -7.38 0.24 -20.09
C THR A 623 -7.59 1.72 -20.36
N ARG A 624 -7.73 2.50 -19.28
CA ARG A 624 -7.97 3.95 -19.29
C ARG A 624 -7.13 4.58 -18.20
N ILE A 625 -6.45 5.69 -18.51
CA ILE A 625 -5.72 6.49 -17.51
C ILE A 625 -6.42 7.84 -17.40
N VAL A 626 -6.64 8.31 -16.18
CA VAL A 626 -7.16 9.65 -15.90
C VAL A 626 -6.08 10.40 -15.12
N LEU A 627 -5.49 11.42 -15.72
CA LEU A 627 -4.60 12.36 -15.04
C LEU A 627 -5.45 13.52 -14.52
N GLN A 628 -5.64 13.59 -13.20
CA GLN A 628 -6.50 14.59 -12.58
C GLN A 628 -5.85 15.97 -12.59
N ASP A 629 -6.67 17.01 -12.81
CA ASP A 629 -6.24 18.41 -12.91
C ASP A 629 -5.06 18.63 -13.88
N PHE A 630 -5.00 17.80 -14.93
CA PHE A 630 -3.93 17.78 -15.90
C PHE A 630 -4.43 18.26 -17.26
N ALA A 631 -3.84 19.34 -17.77
CA ALA A 631 -4.17 19.87 -19.09
C ALA A 631 -3.41 19.11 -20.21
N LEU A 632 -4.07 18.85 -21.33
CA LEU A 632 -3.52 18.19 -22.51
C LEU A 632 -2.15 18.73 -22.92
N GLU A 633 -1.98 20.06 -22.95
CA GLU A 633 -0.76 20.74 -23.37
C GLU A 633 0.45 20.51 -22.46
N ASN A 634 0.24 19.93 -21.27
CA ASN A 634 1.31 19.59 -20.33
C ASN A 634 1.91 18.19 -20.61
N LEU A 635 1.32 17.42 -21.54
CA LEU A 635 1.80 16.09 -21.92
C LEU A 635 2.73 16.17 -23.13
N GLU A 636 4.02 15.83 -22.97
CA GLU A 636 4.97 15.85 -24.11
C GLU A 636 6.14 14.87 -23.93
N ASN A 637 6.73 14.43 -25.06
CA ASN A 637 7.95 13.64 -25.15
C ASN A 637 8.98 14.30 -26.08
N PHE A 638 10.13 14.69 -25.56
CA PHE A 638 11.18 15.36 -26.34
C PHE A 638 12.28 14.42 -26.86
N PRO A 639 12.95 14.78 -27.97
CA PRO A 639 14.11 14.06 -28.49
C PRO A 639 15.27 13.92 -27.50
N SER A 640 15.33 14.78 -26.48
CA SER A 640 16.35 14.77 -25.42
C SER A 640 16.18 13.61 -24.43
N GLY A 641 15.10 12.82 -24.53
CA GLY A 641 14.76 11.77 -23.56
C GLY A 641 14.06 12.30 -22.30
N LEU A 642 13.60 13.55 -22.33
CA LEU A 642 12.72 14.15 -21.32
C LEU A 642 11.28 14.06 -21.79
N GLY A 643 10.36 13.68 -20.91
CA GLY A 643 8.94 13.62 -21.24
C GLY A 643 8.15 12.74 -20.30
N ASN A 644 6.86 12.63 -20.60
CA ASN A 644 5.88 12.04 -19.71
C ASN A 644 5.53 10.59 -20.03
N ILE A 645 5.80 10.04 -21.22
CA ILE A 645 5.33 8.69 -21.56
C ILE A 645 6.44 7.79 -22.12
N ILE A 646 6.49 6.55 -21.65
CA ILE A 646 7.28 5.46 -22.23
C ILE A 646 6.30 4.42 -22.75
N PHE A 647 6.17 4.28 -24.07
CA PHE A 647 5.23 3.32 -24.69
C PHE A 647 5.75 1.89 -24.67
N ASN A 648 4.86 0.93 -24.97
CA ASN A 648 5.19 -0.48 -24.96
C ASN A 648 6.42 -0.81 -25.83
N GLY A 649 7.37 -1.55 -25.27
CA GLY A 649 8.63 -1.92 -25.92
C GLY A 649 9.73 -0.83 -25.89
N GLN A 650 9.43 0.38 -25.42
CA GLN A 650 10.43 1.42 -25.18
C GLN A 650 11.10 1.21 -23.81
N ARG A 651 12.40 1.52 -23.71
CA ARG A 651 13.17 1.46 -22.45
C ARG A 651 13.43 2.83 -21.82
N GLN A 652 13.20 3.89 -22.58
CA GLN A 652 13.43 5.28 -22.20
C GLN A 652 12.45 6.14 -23.00
N VAL A 653 12.20 7.36 -22.52
CA VAL A 653 11.38 8.33 -23.25
C VAL A 653 11.94 8.52 -24.65
N ARG A 654 11.05 8.42 -25.63
CA ARG A 654 11.32 8.73 -27.02
C ARG A 654 10.26 9.68 -27.51
N ASP A 655 10.71 10.65 -28.27
CA ASP A 655 9.84 11.54 -29.03
C ASP A 655 9.01 10.72 -30.02
N SER A 656 7.75 10.48 -29.67
CA SER A 656 6.88 9.49 -30.32
C SER A 656 5.43 9.98 -30.54
N PHE A 657 5.08 11.11 -29.95
CA PHE A 657 3.91 11.91 -30.27
C PHE A 657 4.28 13.39 -30.11
N ASP A 658 3.44 14.29 -30.61
CA ASP A 658 3.56 15.73 -30.43
C ASP A 658 2.19 16.30 -29.99
N VAL A 659 2.19 17.33 -29.13
CA VAL A 659 0.95 18.01 -28.70
C VAL A 659 0.98 19.50 -29.07
N PHE A 660 -0.11 19.99 -29.67
CA PHE A 660 -0.34 21.42 -29.84
C PHE A 660 -0.70 22.04 -28.50
N ASP A 661 0.10 23.00 -28.03
CA ASP A 661 -0.31 23.78 -26.87
C ASP A 661 -1.59 24.58 -27.15
N ALA A 662 -2.27 25.00 -26.08
CA ALA A 662 -3.54 25.72 -26.16
C ALA A 662 -3.50 27.01 -26.99
N ASN A 663 -2.32 27.55 -27.31
CA ASN A 663 -2.14 28.77 -28.10
C ASN A 663 -1.61 28.55 -29.51
N SER A 664 -1.23 27.32 -29.86
CA SER A 664 -0.68 26.99 -31.17
C SER A 664 -1.67 27.34 -32.28
N SER A 665 -1.14 28.05 -33.29
CA SER A 665 -1.85 28.41 -34.53
C SER A 665 -1.16 27.81 -35.75
N ARG A 666 -0.40 26.73 -35.54
CA ARG A 666 0.45 26.14 -36.57
C ARG A 666 -0.39 25.40 -37.60
N GLN A 667 0.03 25.45 -38.87
CA GLN A 667 -0.73 24.87 -39.98
C GLN A 667 -0.09 23.61 -40.59
N THR A 668 0.96 23.11 -39.94
CA THR A 668 1.75 21.97 -40.41
C THR A 668 2.28 21.17 -39.23
N LEU A 669 2.44 19.85 -39.40
CA LEU A 669 3.04 18.97 -38.39
C LEU A 669 4.51 19.31 -38.10
N TRP A 670 5.06 18.83 -36.99
CA TRP A 670 6.48 19.02 -36.63
C TRP A 670 7.41 18.15 -37.43
N ARG A 671 7.01 16.91 -37.66
CA ARG A 671 7.84 15.87 -38.28
C ARG A 671 6.97 14.87 -39.03
N ARG A 672 7.67 14.01 -39.78
CA ARG A 672 7.08 12.93 -40.58
C ARG A 672 6.84 11.70 -39.72
N ASP A 673 5.92 10.84 -40.16
CA ASP A 673 5.59 9.54 -39.56
C ASP A 673 5.25 9.65 -38.05
N THR A 674 4.54 10.72 -37.67
CA THR A 674 4.28 11.07 -36.26
C THR A 674 2.84 10.83 -35.84
N THR A 675 2.63 10.74 -34.52
CA THR A 675 1.30 10.91 -33.92
C THR A 675 1.19 12.32 -33.38
N THR A 676 0.17 13.07 -33.77
CA THR A 676 -0.03 14.44 -33.32
C THR A 676 -1.43 14.61 -32.73
N PHE A 677 -1.48 15.30 -31.60
CA PHE A 677 -2.72 15.74 -30.95
C PHE A 677 -2.83 17.25 -31.11
N LEU A 678 -3.92 17.71 -31.71
CA LEU A 678 -4.23 19.12 -31.86
C LEU A 678 -4.76 19.68 -30.53
N ASN A 679 -4.94 21.00 -30.47
CA ASN A 679 -5.58 21.65 -29.33
C ASN A 679 -7.08 21.78 -29.60
N ASP A 680 -7.86 22.08 -28.57
CA ASP A 680 -9.34 22.14 -28.62
C ASP A 680 -9.93 23.33 -29.43
N ARG A 681 -9.15 23.95 -30.33
CA ARG A 681 -9.61 25.04 -31.20
C ARG A 681 -9.92 24.49 -32.58
N ALA A 682 -10.70 25.23 -33.37
CA ALA A 682 -10.78 24.99 -34.81
C ALA A 682 -9.39 25.15 -35.47
N ASN A 683 -8.79 24.02 -35.85
CA ASN A 683 -7.45 23.91 -36.38
C ASN A 683 -7.46 23.78 -37.91
N TRP A 684 -6.38 24.23 -38.55
CA TRP A 684 -6.15 23.98 -39.97
C TRP A 684 -4.77 23.42 -40.18
N VAL A 685 -4.66 22.10 -40.32
CA VAL A 685 -3.38 21.39 -40.30
C VAL A 685 -3.17 20.57 -41.56
N ARG A 686 -1.93 20.57 -42.05
CA ARG A 686 -1.48 19.75 -43.17
C ARG A 686 -0.32 18.84 -42.75
N GLY A 687 -0.43 17.56 -43.06
CA GLY A 687 0.61 16.54 -42.98
C GLY A 687 1.73 16.76 -43.99
N PHE A 688 2.57 15.75 -44.18
CA PHE A 688 3.69 15.79 -45.12
C PHE A 688 3.51 14.82 -46.29
N ASN A 689 4.08 15.14 -47.46
CA ASN A 689 4.10 14.19 -48.57
C ASN A 689 5.11 13.07 -48.30
N ASN A 690 4.70 11.81 -48.43
CA ASN A 690 5.44 10.58 -48.14
C ASN A 690 5.68 10.46 -46.63
N SER A 691 4.59 10.44 -45.88
CA SER A 691 4.55 10.42 -44.42
C SER A 691 3.31 9.64 -44.02
N ASP A 692 3.46 8.64 -43.17
CA ASP A 692 2.32 7.92 -42.61
C ASP A 692 1.94 8.61 -41.28
N ASP A 693 1.09 9.62 -41.29
CA ASP A 693 0.80 10.45 -40.12
C ASP A 693 -0.44 9.96 -39.37
N ALA A 694 -0.46 10.10 -38.04
CA ALA A 694 -1.66 9.93 -37.21
C ALA A 694 -2.03 11.29 -36.61
N ILE A 695 -3.14 11.90 -37.05
CA ILE A 695 -3.53 13.26 -36.63
C ILE A 695 -4.88 13.18 -35.91
N ASN A 696 -4.93 13.70 -34.69
CA ASN A 696 -6.12 13.70 -33.84
C ASN A 696 -6.55 15.16 -33.56
N GLY A 697 -7.73 15.56 -34.04
CA GLY A 697 -8.24 16.93 -33.95
C GLY A 697 -8.70 17.36 -32.56
N GLN A 698 -9.11 16.41 -31.72
CA GLN A 698 -9.63 16.65 -30.37
C GLN A 698 -11.00 17.33 -30.38
N ASP A 699 -11.12 18.55 -29.86
CA ASP A 699 -12.35 19.34 -29.94
C ASP A 699 -12.15 20.49 -30.94
N GLY A 700 -13.23 20.96 -31.57
CA GLY A 700 -13.17 22.06 -32.53
C GLY A 700 -13.65 21.64 -33.91
N ALA A 701 -13.85 22.61 -34.81
CA ALA A 701 -14.19 22.30 -36.20
C ALA A 701 -12.90 22.34 -37.02
N ASP A 702 -12.31 21.18 -37.25
CA ASP A 702 -10.96 21.04 -37.77
C ASP A 702 -10.92 20.79 -39.27
N TRP A 703 -9.85 21.24 -39.89
CA TRP A 703 -9.51 20.89 -41.26
C TRP A 703 -8.16 20.18 -41.30
N ILE A 704 -8.21 18.88 -41.57
CA ILE A 704 -7.05 17.98 -41.53
C ILE A 704 -6.78 17.43 -42.94
N ASP A 705 -5.58 17.70 -43.45
CA ASP A 705 -5.10 17.25 -44.78
C ASP A 705 -3.85 16.38 -44.61
N GLY A 706 -3.99 15.05 -44.72
CA GLY A 706 -2.91 14.06 -44.52
C GLY A 706 -1.82 14.14 -45.59
N ARG A 707 -2.23 14.44 -46.82
CA ARG A 707 -1.42 14.54 -48.04
C ARG A 707 -1.05 13.21 -48.68
N SER A 708 0.09 12.61 -48.39
CA SER A 708 0.46 11.37 -49.07
C SER A 708 1.25 10.45 -48.18
N GLY A 709 0.91 9.18 -48.22
CA GLY A 709 1.31 8.17 -47.24
C GLY A 709 0.03 7.55 -46.70
N LYS A 710 0.16 6.61 -45.76
CA LYS A 710 -1.01 5.93 -45.16
C LYS A 710 -1.34 6.62 -43.86
N ASP A 711 -2.20 7.61 -43.95
CA ASP A 711 -2.57 8.47 -42.85
C ASP A 711 -3.73 7.88 -42.04
N THR A 712 -3.76 8.20 -40.74
CA THR A 712 -4.92 8.00 -39.87
C THR A 712 -5.37 9.35 -39.35
N LEU A 713 -6.50 9.82 -39.84
CA LEU A 713 -7.05 11.14 -39.50
C LEU A 713 -8.28 10.94 -38.61
N ARG A 714 -8.28 11.57 -37.43
CA ARG A 714 -9.38 11.54 -36.48
C ARG A 714 -9.84 12.98 -36.24
N GLY A 715 -11.09 13.29 -36.59
CA GLY A 715 -11.70 14.61 -36.38
C GLY A 715 -11.84 14.92 -34.90
N GLY A 716 -12.66 14.15 -34.21
CA GLY A 716 -12.88 14.31 -32.78
C GLY A 716 -14.27 14.90 -32.54
N LYS A 717 -14.43 15.85 -31.63
CA LYS A 717 -15.70 16.56 -31.48
C LYS A 717 -15.72 17.80 -32.35
N GLY A 718 -16.75 17.94 -33.17
CA GLY A 718 -17.00 19.12 -33.98
C GLY A 718 -17.37 18.74 -35.39
N ASN A 719 -17.45 19.73 -36.28
CA ASN A 719 -17.77 19.46 -37.68
C ASN A 719 -16.48 19.53 -38.49
N ASP A 720 -15.86 18.37 -38.68
CA ASP A 720 -14.50 18.27 -39.18
C ASP A 720 -14.45 18.04 -40.68
N ALA A 721 -13.33 18.38 -41.29
CA ALA A 721 -13.06 18.20 -42.70
C ALA A 721 -11.77 17.39 -42.89
N LEU A 722 -11.92 16.14 -43.29
CA LEU A 722 -10.83 15.18 -43.43
C LEU A 722 -10.51 14.94 -44.91
N VAL A 723 -9.26 15.18 -45.29
CA VAL A 723 -8.69 14.87 -46.61
C VAL A 723 -7.56 13.87 -46.40
N GLY A 724 -7.77 12.60 -46.76
CA GLY A 724 -6.72 11.57 -46.69
C GLY A 724 -5.56 11.91 -47.63
N GLY A 725 -5.85 11.86 -48.93
CA GLY A 725 -4.94 12.32 -49.96
C GLY A 725 -4.51 11.20 -50.89
N ARG A 726 -3.21 10.90 -50.99
CA ARG A 726 -2.70 9.79 -51.82
C ARG A 726 -2.36 8.60 -50.94
N GLU A 727 -2.62 7.41 -51.49
CA GLU A 727 -2.54 6.12 -50.78
C GLU A 727 -3.76 5.89 -49.89
N ASN A 728 -3.82 4.75 -49.22
CA ASN A 728 -5.06 4.31 -48.58
C ASN A 728 -5.07 4.77 -47.14
N ASP A 729 -5.92 5.73 -46.84
CA ASP A 729 -5.99 6.38 -45.54
C ASP A 729 -7.12 5.81 -44.68
N ARG A 730 -7.03 6.02 -43.36
CA ARG A 730 -8.11 5.75 -42.40
C ARG A 730 -8.66 7.09 -41.91
N LEU A 731 -9.95 7.33 -42.15
CA LEU A 731 -10.64 8.56 -41.78
C LEU A 731 -11.70 8.24 -40.73
N VAL A 732 -11.67 8.95 -39.61
CA VAL A 732 -12.58 8.79 -38.47
C VAL A 732 -13.14 10.17 -38.12
N GLY A 733 -14.44 10.37 -38.27
CA GLY A 733 -15.10 11.64 -37.93
C GLY A 733 -15.18 11.85 -36.42
N ASN A 734 -15.71 10.84 -35.73
CA ASN A 734 -16.23 10.87 -34.36
C ASN A 734 -17.48 11.76 -34.22
N ASP A 735 -17.55 12.62 -33.22
CA ASP A 735 -18.79 13.31 -32.85
C ASP A 735 -19.00 14.57 -33.68
N GLY A 736 -19.97 14.57 -34.59
CA GLY A 736 -20.44 15.78 -35.26
C GLY A 736 -20.85 15.54 -36.71
N ALA A 737 -20.98 16.63 -37.48
CA ALA A 737 -21.36 16.54 -38.88
C ALA A 737 -20.12 16.68 -39.76
N ASP A 738 -19.49 15.55 -40.10
CA ASP A 738 -18.16 15.52 -40.69
C ASP A 738 -18.14 15.45 -42.21
N ALA A 739 -17.08 15.98 -42.81
CA ALA A 739 -16.86 16.03 -44.24
C ALA A 739 -15.63 15.22 -44.65
N PHE A 740 -15.87 14.02 -45.21
CA PHE A 740 -14.84 13.17 -45.81
C PHE A 740 -14.62 13.57 -47.27
N ARG A 741 -13.51 14.26 -47.57
CA ARG A 741 -13.34 14.97 -48.84
C ARG A 741 -12.39 14.26 -49.80
N PHE A 742 -12.87 14.00 -51.01
CA PHE A 742 -12.10 13.44 -52.10
C PHE A 742 -11.75 14.52 -53.13
N THR A 743 -10.57 15.13 -52.99
CA THR A 743 -10.06 16.22 -53.86
C THR A 743 -8.63 15.94 -54.33
N ALA A 744 -8.32 16.32 -55.58
CA ALA A 744 -6.96 16.16 -56.15
C ALA A 744 -6.60 17.21 -57.22
N ASN A 745 -7.45 18.23 -57.44
CA ASN A 745 -7.32 19.26 -58.49
C ASN A 745 -7.05 18.70 -59.91
N GLN A 746 -7.35 17.43 -60.16
CA GLN A 746 -7.08 16.70 -61.41
C GLN A 746 -8.10 15.58 -61.60
N SER A 747 -8.23 15.04 -62.82
CA SER A 747 -9.12 13.91 -63.10
C SER A 747 -8.85 12.73 -62.16
N PHE A 748 -9.91 11.97 -61.86
CA PHE A 748 -9.83 10.74 -61.08
C PHE A 748 -8.67 9.83 -61.50
N SER A 749 -7.92 9.38 -60.49
CA SER A 749 -6.93 8.33 -60.60
C SER A 749 -6.87 7.63 -59.26
N GLN A 750 -7.21 6.33 -59.23
CA GLN A 750 -7.21 5.56 -57.99
C GLN A 750 -5.83 5.57 -57.31
N ALA A 751 -4.73 5.59 -58.07
CA ALA A 751 -3.37 5.68 -57.53
C ALA A 751 -3.02 7.06 -56.92
N ARG A 752 -3.84 8.08 -57.12
CA ARG A 752 -3.64 9.43 -56.58
C ARG A 752 -4.64 9.82 -55.51
N LEU A 753 -5.81 9.21 -55.49
CA LEU A 753 -6.80 9.39 -54.42
C LEU A 753 -6.69 8.32 -53.35
N GLY A 754 -6.07 7.18 -53.66
CA GLY A 754 -6.15 6.02 -52.80
C GLY A 754 -7.53 5.36 -52.79
N VAL A 755 -7.65 4.40 -51.88
CA VAL A 755 -8.89 3.77 -51.49
C VAL A 755 -9.00 3.90 -49.98
N ASP A 756 -9.65 4.96 -49.53
CA ASP A 756 -9.70 5.31 -48.11
C ASP A 756 -10.74 4.46 -47.38
N THR A 757 -10.51 4.25 -46.09
CA THR A 757 -11.46 3.64 -45.18
C THR A 757 -12.08 4.71 -44.31
N ILE A 758 -13.37 4.98 -44.49
CA ILE A 758 -14.17 5.79 -43.57
C ILE A 758 -14.68 4.86 -42.47
N ALA A 759 -14.27 5.11 -41.24
CA ALA A 759 -14.42 4.18 -40.13
C ALA A 759 -15.80 4.19 -39.46
N ASP A 760 -16.47 5.33 -39.49
CA ASP A 760 -17.59 5.64 -38.58
C ASP A 760 -18.67 6.53 -39.23
N PHE A 761 -18.79 6.50 -40.56
CA PHE A 761 -19.76 7.33 -41.29
C PHE A 761 -21.19 7.19 -40.74
N THR A 762 -21.73 8.29 -40.21
CA THR A 762 -23.08 8.36 -39.62
C THR A 762 -23.90 9.46 -40.28
N GLY A 763 -24.71 9.08 -41.26
CA GLY A 763 -25.56 10.04 -41.98
C GLY A 763 -26.60 10.76 -41.12
N ASP A 764 -26.96 10.20 -39.96
CA ASP A 764 -27.89 10.78 -38.98
C ASP A 764 -27.25 11.91 -38.16
N GLU A 765 -25.92 11.86 -37.94
CA GLU A 765 -25.15 12.91 -37.26
C GLU A 765 -24.81 14.07 -38.21
N GLY A 766 -24.94 13.84 -39.52
CA GLY A 766 -24.83 14.86 -40.55
C GLY A 766 -23.70 14.62 -41.53
N ASP A 767 -22.98 13.51 -41.40
CA ASP A 767 -21.82 13.19 -42.22
C ASP A 767 -22.06 13.28 -43.73
N ARG A 768 -21.02 13.73 -44.42
CA ARG A 768 -20.99 13.93 -45.86
C ARG A 768 -19.71 13.41 -46.49
N ILE A 769 -19.89 12.63 -47.55
CA ILE A 769 -18.83 12.33 -48.51
C ILE A 769 -18.78 13.46 -49.53
N VAL A 770 -17.72 14.26 -49.51
CA VAL A 770 -17.57 15.42 -50.38
C VAL A 770 -16.80 15.05 -51.63
N LEU A 771 -17.44 15.20 -52.79
CA LEU A 771 -16.90 14.83 -54.09
C LEU A 771 -16.53 16.07 -54.91
N ASP A 772 -15.26 16.20 -55.25
CA ASP A 772 -14.74 17.33 -56.02
C ASP A 772 -14.94 17.16 -57.53
N LYS A 773 -15.55 18.13 -58.21
CA LYS A 773 -15.80 18.07 -59.66
C LYS A 773 -14.52 18.10 -60.50
N THR A 774 -13.39 18.55 -59.97
CA THR A 774 -12.10 18.42 -60.65
C THR A 774 -11.67 16.96 -60.79
N VAL A 775 -12.09 16.12 -59.82
CA VAL A 775 -11.85 14.67 -59.74
C VAL A 775 -12.96 13.88 -60.44
N PHE A 776 -14.21 14.08 -60.01
CA PHE A 776 -15.40 13.36 -60.47
C PHE A 776 -16.09 14.12 -61.61
N ARG A 777 -15.35 14.37 -62.69
CA ARG A 777 -15.72 15.32 -63.77
C ARG A 777 -17.03 15.03 -64.51
N LYS A 778 -17.56 13.80 -64.43
CA LYS A 778 -18.82 13.43 -65.06
C LYS A 778 -20.05 13.80 -64.23
N LEU A 779 -19.88 14.17 -62.97
CA LEU A 779 -20.98 14.61 -62.11
C LEU A 779 -21.62 15.90 -62.66
N GLN A 780 -22.92 15.81 -62.90
CA GLN A 780 -23.82 16.87 -63.33
C GLN A 780 -24.52 17.55 -62.15
N SER A 781 -24.52 16.95 -60.95
CA SER A 781 -24.98 17.59 -59.71
C SER A 781 -24.32 18.96 -59.49
N GLY A 782 -25.10 19.88 -58.90
CA GLY A 782 -24.67 21.25 -58.60
C GLY A 782 -23.72 21.30 -57.41
N VAL A 783 -22.89 22.35 -57.35
CA VAL A 783 -22.02 22.59 -56.18
C VAL A 783 -22.89 22.89 -54.96
N GLY A 784 -22.57 22.27 -53.82
CA GLY A 784 -23.32 22.36 -52.57
C GLY A 784 -24.51 21.38 -52.48
N GLU A 785 -24.82 20.64 -53.54
CA GLU A 785 -25.96 19.73 -53.60
C GLU A 785 -25.54 18.26 -53.39
N GLY A 786 -26.50 17.43 -52.97
CA GLY A 786 -26.38 15.97 -53.02
C GLY A 786 -26.44 15.40 -54.45
N LEU A 787 -26.20 14.10 -54.60
CA LEU A 787 -26.20 13.46 -55.91
C LEU A 787 -27.61 13.36 -56.51
N ARG A 788 -27.73 13.53 -57.84
CA ARG A 788 -28.97 13.24 -58.57
C ARG A 788 -29.30 11.76 -58.48
N SER A 789 -30.58 11.41 -58.58
CA SER A 789 -31.03 10.01 -58.59
C SER A 789 -30.43 9.17 -59.72
N SER A 790 -30.06 9.80 -60.84
CA SER A 790 -29.38 9.15 -61.97
C SER A 790 -27.88 8.90 -61.74
N GLU A 791 -27.29 9.53 -60.71
CA GLU A 791 -25.84 9.50 -60.48
C GLU A 791 -25.44 8.58 -59.33
N PHE A 792 -26.40 8.11 -58.52
CA PHE A 792 -26.15 7.21 -57.40
C PHE A 792 -26.94 5.92 -57.52
N ALA A 793 -26.28 4.78 -57.32
CA ALA A 793 -26.94 3.47 -57.23
C ALA A 793 -26.38 2.63 -56.08
N ARG A 794 -27.25 1.78 -55.51
CA ARG A 794 -26.88 0.75 -54.53
C ARG A 794 -26.90 -0.62 -55.20
N VAL A 795 -25.89 -1.44 -54.93
CA VAL A 795 -25.78 -2.82 -55.42
C VAL A 795 -25.37 -3.75 -54.27
N SER A 796 -25.55 -5.05 -54.44
CA SER A 796 -25.20 -6.06 -53.43
C SER A 796 -23.94 -6.89 -53.75
N GLU A 797 -23.35 -6.68 -54.94
CA GLU A 797 -22.15 -7.40 -55.40
C GLU A 797 -21.24 -6.49 -56.24
N ASP A 798 -19.92 -6.65 -56.11
CA ASP A 798 -18.95 -5.82 -56.84
C ASP A 798 -19.07 -6.00 -58.37
N ALA A 799 -19.46 -7.19 -58.83
CA ALA A 799 -19.68 -7.48 -60.25
C ALA A 799 -20.85 -6.71 -60.87
N ALA A 800 -21.78 -6.18 -60.06
CA ALA A 800 -22.87 -5.33 -60.52
C ALA A 800 -22.43 -3.87 -60.71
N VAL A 801 -21.32 -3.47 -60.09
CA VAL A 801 -20.82 -2.09 -60.13
C VAL A 801 -20.49 -1.65 -61.55
N THR A 802 -19.76 -2.46 -62.30
CA THR A 802 -19.32 -2.16 -63.68
C THR A 802 -20.44 -2.21 -64.72
N ARG A 803 -21.65 -2.58 -64.31
CA ARG A 803 -22.87 -2.64 -65.14
C ARG A 803 -23.88 -1.55 -64.75
N SER A 804 -23.64 -0.81 -63.67
CA SER A 804 -24.54 0.23 -63.18
C SER A 804 -24.53 1.45 -64.10
N GLY A 805 -25.69 2.01 -64.40
CA GLY A 805 -25.78 3.29 -65.14
C GLY A 805 -25.43 4.53 -64.33
N ALA A 806 -25.29 4.40 -63.00
CA ALA A 806 -24.95 5.50 -62.10
C ALA A 806 -23.44 5.77 -62.08
N LEU A 807 -23.05 7.00 -61.72
CA LEU A 807 -21.66 7.44 -61.65
C LEU A 807 -21.00 7.09 -60.32
N ILE A 808 -21.74 7.12 -59.22
CA ILE A 808 -21.31 6.69 -57.90
C ILE A 808 -22.11 5.45 -57.53
N VAL A 809 -21.42 4.38 -57.19
CA VAL A 809 -22.04 3.10 -56.91
C VAL A 809 -21.57 2.60 -55.55
N TYR A 810 -22.52 2.31 -54.67
CA TYR A 810 -22.28 1.81 -53.34
C TYR A 810 -22.64 0.33 -53.24
N ASN A 811 -21.70 -0.51 -52.82
CA ASN A 811 -21.98 -1.90 -52.52
C ASN A 811 -22.39 -2.05 -51.04
N THR A 812 -23.66 -2.34 -50.81
CA THR A 812 -24.26 -2.44 -49.47
C THR A 812 -23.80 -3.66 -48.69
N SER A 813 -23.18 -4.65 -49.34
CA SER A 813 -22.74 -5.89 -48.69
C SER A 813 -21.35 -5.78 -48.07
N ASN A 814 -20.53 -4.81 -48.51
CA ASN A 814 -19.13 -4.68 -48.10
C ASN A 814 -18.67 -3.22 -47.91
N GLY A 815 -19.58 -2.26 -48.04
CA GLY A 815 -19.32 -0.84 -47.81
C GLY A 815 -18.49 -0.15 -48.90
N ARG A 816 -18.14 -0.81 -50.01
CA ARG A 816 -17.25 -0.24 -51.03
C ARG A 816 -17.96 0.82 -51.90
N LEU A 817 -17.27 1.92 -52.15
CA LEU A 817 -17.69 2.99 -53.04
C LEU A 817 -16.84 3.06 -54.30
N PHE A 818 -17.52 3.20 -55.43
CA PHE A 818 -16.92 3.23 -56.74
C PHE A 818 -17.38 4.43 -57.55
N TYR A 819 -16.47 4.98 -58.34
CA TYR A 819 -16.76 5.93 -59.40
C TYR A 819 -16.74 5.21 -60.75
N ASN A 820 -17.91 5.06 -61.35
CA ASN A 820 -18.09 4.54 -62.69
C ASN A 820 -18.15 5.68 -63.72
N GLU A 821 -16.98 6.14 -64.17
CA GLU A 821 -16.88 7.25 -65.13
C GLU A 821 -17.58 6.96 -66.47
N ASN A 822 -17.65 5.67 -66.83
CA ASN A 822 -18.24 5.18 -68.08
C ASN A 822 -19.77 5.07 -68.04
N GLY A 823 -20.40 5.30 -66.87
CA GLY A 823 -21.85 5.19 -66.70
C GLY A 823 -22.38 3.84 -67.20
N SER A 824 -23.35 3.86 -68.13
CA SER A 824 -23.95 2.64 -68.68
C SER A 824 -23.03 1.79 -69.58
N GLN A 825 -21.80 2.21 -69.87
CA GLN A 825 -20.83 1.40 -70.61
C GLN A 825 -20.09 0.46 -69.66
N SER A 826 -19.74 -0.75 -70.13
CA SER A 826 -19.06 -1.76 -69.31
C SER A 826 -17.70 -1.29 -68.80
N GLY A 827 -17.43 -1.50 -67.51
CA GLY A 827 -16.16 -1.15 -66.85
C GLY A 827 -16.11 0.30 -66.35
N PHE A 828 -15.05 0.69 -65.65
CA PHE A 828 -15.01 1.97 -64.91
C PHE A 828 -14.52 3.19 -65.70
N GLY A 829 -14.03 3.02 -66.93
CA GLY A 829 -13.30 4.07 -67.64
C GLY A 829 -11.98 4.38 -66.92
N SER A 830 -11.71 5.66 -66.63
CA SER A 830 -10.61 6.04 -65.74
C SER A 830 -10.99 5.96 -64.26
N GLY A 831 -12.27 5.70 -63.96
CA GLY A 831 -12.81 5.54 -62.62
C GLY A 831 -12.34 4.25 -61.91
N GLY A 832 -12.87 4.01 -60.72
CA GLY A 832 -12.49 2.87 -59.89
C GLY A 832 -13.05 2.97 -58.48
N GLN A 833 -12.59 2.09 -57.60
CA GLN A 833 -12.90 2.18 -56.18
C GLN A 833 -12.17 3.39 -55.58
N PHE A 834 -12.79 4.12 -54.66
CA PHE A 834 -12.16 5.26 -54.00
C PHE A 834 -12.36 5.28 -52.48
N ALA A 835 -13.33 4.52 -51.95
CA ALA A 835 -13.54 4.43 -50.52
C ALA A 835 -14.16 3.10 -50.08
N VAL A 836 -14.07 2.82 -48.78
CA VAL A 836 -14.77 1.75 -48.05
C VAL A 836 -15.38 2.36 -46.80
N LEU A 837 -16.66 2.13 -46.56
CA LEU A 837 -17.34 2.51 -45.32
C LEU A 837 -17.41 1.28 -44.41
N THR A 838 -16.78 1.36 -43.25
CA THR A 838 -16.79 0.28 -42.25
C THR A 838 -18.23 0.05 -41.76
N GLY A 839 -18.62 -1.21 -41.53
CA GLY A 839 -19.97 -1.57 -41.07
C GLY A 839 -21.07 -1.52 -42.14
N SER A 840 -20.78 -1.04 -43.36
CA SER A 840 -21.73 -0.92 -44.47
C SER A 840 -23.02 -0.14 -44.11
N PRO A 841 -22.91 1.13 -43.66
CA PRO A 841 -24.07 1.93 -43.23
C PRO A 841 -25.06 2.19 -44.38
N ASP A 842 -26.32 2.50 -44.06
CA ASP A 842 -27.30 2.85 -45.10
C ASP A 842 -26.98 4.21 -45.72
N LEU A 843 -26.34 4.17 -46.88
CA LEU A 843 -25.92 5.36 -47.61
C LEU A 843 -26.94 5.73 -48.69
N SER A 844 -27.42 6.96 -48.64
CA SER A 844 -28.29 7.55 -49.67
C SER A 844 -27.56 8.61 -50.48
N ARG A 845 -28.16 9.03 -51.60
CA ARG A 845 -27.63 10.12 -52.45
C ARG A 845 -27.44 11.46 -51.71
N ASN A 846 -28.13 11.64 -50.59
CA ASN A 846 -28.03 12.83 -49.75
C ASN A 846 -26.85 12.77 -48.77
N GLY A 847 -26.24 11.60 -48.57
CA GLY A 847 -24.99 11.45 -47.81
C GLY A 847 -23.75 11.96 -48.56
N PHE A 848 -23.94 12.56 -49.73
CA PHE A 848 -22.89 13.14 -50.55
C PHE A 848 -23.08 14.66 -50.68
N THR A 849 -22.00 15.38 -50.93
CA THR A 849 -22.04 16.79 -51.32
C THR A 849 -21.04 17.03 -52.44
N VAL A 850 -21.46 17.71 -53.50
CA VAL A 850 -20.57 18.03 -54.62
C VAL A 850 -19.90 19.38 -54.41
N GLN A 851 -18.58 19.46 -54.62
CA GLN A 851 -17.81 20.71 -54.57
C GLN A 851 -17.12 21.02 -55.90
N ALA A 852 -16.64 22.25 -56.10
CA ALA A 852 -15.93 22.67 -57.32
C ALA A 852 -14.47 23.01 -57.08
#